data_AF-A0A4R6UE02-F1
#
_entry.id   AF-A0A4R6UE02-F1
#
_cell.length_a   1.000
_cell.length_b   1.000
_cell.length_c   1.000
_cell.angle_alpha   90.00
_cell.angle_beta   90.00
_cell.angle_gamma   90.00
#
_symmetry.space_group_name_H-M   'P 1'
#
loop_
_entity.id
_entity.type
_entity.pdbx_description
1 polymer ?
#
loop_
_entity_poly.entity_id
_entity_poly.type
_entity_poly.pdbx_seq_one_letter_code
_entity_poly.pdbx_strand_id
1 'polypeptide(L)'
;LIFGVWCLVVVAVAHMVPVPRPATGEFFNGLLGLATWGFWFFAGAVCATPDVPTEADFFGEVPTVLTVSRLAQPLQDTPGAVTVLDREWIRRSGARTLAELLRLVPGYLVSGYNGANPVAAYHAPVDELGTRNLVLIDGRSVYSSTYLGGTLHGMYVLSLEEIERIEVLRGSNSAAFGANALFGVINVITRHPQDTMGGTVSLTAGEYGIRDVYVRHGWGDAQASHRLSVAQRHDHGYRFVNDDTRLNTVKWRSDWRLSAEHDLMLAAGYADSRTGDGVPADFDNPERDVQRRSAYLLARWVFQPSIDESWQGTFSWSEERATDRFIYQRPGLQGVVIDFGNQERRLHAEIQHQFRAGQHWRWVWGVGLNEDSALSPPLFFRDSRLAQRDWRLFVNAEWALAPDWVLNAGLFTGRHSHTGSYATPRFMINHHITPDHTVRFGLASAQRAPTLFEQFADVRYFRPDGSFLTRTFVSSGQVRPERLVSREISYLGRFPALNLVWDARLYDERFDREIDSFSLGGLQRDFINGQGFRTQGLEYQLRWQPMAGTHLLWNHNLNRFRWDDPAKVGQRTPPRQFWTLGWMQELPHDWSLALWAYGRDEMAWRRANSALDADYRIDLRIARALRWGTTRAEWSLTVQSLNGDRQEFLSSRPSTFPRRAFTPCMWSSEVPRLSRRRWLAWPLAGGLLLGGPAVGWGQPARVRVWAAERTGATGEVLEHLGRLWDGGQPWEVSTDSPTPLPAGEVRLHLTLGVRPLAELAVQVQRQPTAWSVPVLAALLPEAAYVAVGRSLPVGSSAIWLDQPPERFLALIQRVMPRRRRVGVLLGPASAPLEPALDRAAAERQLVLVKARVQEEAANLFPLLRNVLSESEVLLALPDPMIYNAATLQNILIATYRQRIPMVSYAESHVRAGATFSLHTTPLQVARQVAAAVQGWWAQGQLPAPARAASGAVAVNDQVARSLGLDVPDVEALQRALAGEIR
;
A
#
# COMPACT_ATOMS: atom_id res chain seq x y z
N LEU A 1 10.26 -31.14 1.64
CA LEU A 1 9.03 -30.57 1.02
C LEU A 1 9.31 -29.34 0.16
N ILE A 2 10.03 -28.31 0.64
CA ILE A 2 10.33 -27.06 -0.10
C ILE A 2 11.06 -27.31 -1.44
N PHE A 3 12.05 -28.21 -1.47
CA PHE A 3 12.75 -28.63 -2.69
C PHE A 3 11.83 -29.34 -3.71
N GLY A 4 10.81 -30.07 -3.21
CA GLY A 4 9.83 -30.77 -4.04
C GLY A 4 8.86 -29.82 -4.72
N VAL A 5 8.43 -28.76 -4.03
CA VAL A 5 7.57 -27.70 -4.60
C VAL A 5 8.35 -26.86 -5.63
N TRP A 6 9.62 -26.55 -5.36
CA TRP A 6 10.48 -25.80 -6.29
C TRP A 6 10.79 -26.59 -7.57
N CYS A 7 11.08 -27.90 -7.46
CA CYS A 7 11.27 -28.76 -8.64
C CYS A 7 9.98 -28.90 -9.47
N LEU A 8 8.80 -28.95 -8.84
CA LEU A 8 7.51 -29.00 -9.54
C LEU A 8 7.23 -27.71 -10.32
N VAL A 9 7.58 -26.55 -9.76
CA VAL A 9 7.42 -25.24 -10.42
C VAL A 9 8.42 -25.08 -11.59
N VAL A 10 9.68 -25.48 -11.42
CA VAL A 10 10.70 -25.38 -12.49
C VAL A 10 10.42 -26.35 -13.63
N VAL A 11 9.98 -27.58 -13.35
CA VAL A 11 9.58 -28.56 -14.37
C VAL A 11 8.30 -28.12 -15.10
N ALA A 12 7.35 -27.48 -14.40
CA ALA A 12 6.15 -26.92 -15.02
C ALA A 12 6.47 -25.71 -15.93
N VAL A 13 7.41 -24.85 -15.55
CA VAL A 13 7.85 -23.70 -16.35
C VAL A 13 8.65 -24.14 -17.59
N ALA A 14 9.48 -25.16 -17.48
CA ALA A 14 10.28 -25.68 -18.59
C ALA A 14 9.47 -26.42 -19.67
N HIS A 15 8.23 -26.87 -19.38
CA HIS A 15 7.36 -27.58 -20.32
C HIS A 15 6.22 -26.72 -20.91
N MET A 16 6.07 -25.47 -20.51
CA MET A 16 4.97 -24.60 -20.97
C MET A 16 5.36 -23.46 -21.93
N VAL A 17 6.65 -23.30 -22.27
CA VAL A 17 7.12 -22.20 -23.13
C VAL A 17 7.64 -22.72 -24.47
N PRO A 18 6.86 -22.61 -25.58
CA PRO A 18 7.44 -22.58 -26.92
C PRO A 18 7.91 -21.16 -27.24
N VAL A 19 9.22 -20.91 -27.24
CA VAL A 19 9.81 -19.61 -27.63
C VAL A 19 10.05 -19.58 -29.16
N PRO A 20 9.57 -18.57 -29.90
CA PRO A 20 10.02 -18.30 -31.25
C PRO A 20 11.41 -17.61 -31.25
N ARG A 21 12.33 -18.12 -32.07
CA ARG A 21 13.67 -17.52 -32.29
C ARG A 21 13.56 -16.07 -32.78
N PRO A 22 14.42 -15.15 -32.30
CA PRO A 22 15.66 -14.89 -33.04
C PRO A 22 16.92 -14.71 -32.16
N ALA A 23 18.08 -14.69 -32.84
CA ALA A 23 19.46 -14.58 -32.33
C ALA A 23 19.64 -13.40 -31.35
N THR A 24 20.22 -13.53 -30.16
CA THR A 24 21.56 -14.04 -29.84
C THR A 24 21.57 -14.74 -28.46
N GLY A 25 22.17 -15.92 -28.39
CA GLY A 25 21.99 -16.90 -27.31
C GLY A 25 22.92 -16.80 -26.08
N GLU A 26 23.50 -15.63 -25.76
CA GLU A 26 24.52 -15.55 -24.71
C GLU A 26 24.05 -14.90 -23.40
N PHE A 27 22.93 -14.17 -23.39
CA PHE A 27 22.48 -13.46 -22.18
C PHE A 27 21.68 -14.36 -21.21
N PHE A 28 21.00 -15.40 -21.72
CA PHE A 28 20.09 -16.24 -20.91
C PHE A 28 20.79 -17.38 -20.17
N ASN A 29 21.92 -17.88 -20.70
CA ASN A 29 22.70 -18.94 -20.05
C ASN A 29 23.53 -18.41 -18.85
N GLY A 30 23.81 -17.11 -18.78
CA GLY A 30 24.48 -16.49 -17.63
C GLY A 30 23.60 -16.37 -16.37
N LEU A 31 22.29 -16.19 -16.55
CA LEU A 31 21.33 -16.01 -15.44
C LEU A 31 20.91 -17.34 -14.78
N LEU A 32 20.89 -18.44 -15.53
CA LEU A 32 20.62 -19.79 -15.01
C LEU A 32 21.82 -20.41 -14.27
N GLY A 33 23.05 -20.01 -14.62
CA GLY A 33 24.27 -20.44 -13.92
C GLY A 33 24.46 -19.79 -12.55
N LEU A 34 23.99 -18.55 -12.36
CA LEU A 34 24.08 -17.83 -11.08
C LEU A 34 23.03 -18.29 -10.06
N ALA A 35 21.86 -18.75 -10.50
CA ALA A 35 20.79 -19.23 -9.61
C ALA A 35 21.04 -20.63 -9.02
N THR A 36 21.87 -21.46 -9.67
CA THR A 36 22.15 -22.83 -9.24
C THR A 36 23.37 -22.95 -8.32
N TRP A 37 24.32 -22.00 -8.39
CA TRP A 37 25.48 -21.96 -7.50
C TRP A 37 25.21 -21.22 -6.18
N GLY A 38 24.25 -20.29 -6.15
CA GLY A 38 23.89 -19.55 -4.94
C GLY A 38 23.18 -20.37 -3.85
N PHE A 39 22.61 -21.55 -4.17
CA PHE A 39 21.80 -22.31 -3.21
C PHE A 39 22.60 -23.30 -2.35
N TRP A 40 23.78 -23.73 -2.80
CA TRP A 40 24.61 -24.70 -2.06
C TRP A 40 25.52 -24.07 -0.99
N PHE A 41 25.69 -22.74 -0.99
CA PHE A 41 26.48 -22.03 0.03
C PHE A 41 25.68 -21.57 1.26
N PHE A 42 24.34 -21.59 1.21
CA PHE A 42 23.49 -21.01 2.28
C PHE A 42 22.81 -22.05 3.20
N ALA A 43 23.12 -23.34 3.07
CA ALA A 43 22.62 -24.38 3.98
C ALA A 43 23.44 -24.51 5.29
N GLY A 44 24.35 -23.56 5.57
CA GLY A 44 25.12 -23.50 6.80
C GLY A 44 24.36 -22.79 7.93
N ALA A 45 23.69 -23.56 8.77
CA ALA A 45 23.27 -23.20 10.13
C ALA A 45 22.55 -21.85 10.30
N VAL A 46 21.25 -21.81 9.98
CA VAL A 46 20.33 -20.94 10.73
C VAL A 46 20.18 -21.58 12.11
N CYS A 47 21.12 -21.27 13.02
CA CYS A 47 20.82 -21.38 14.44
C CYS A 47 19.64 -20.45 14.69
N ALA A 48 18.49 -21.00 15.06
CA ALA A 48 17.45 -20.22 15.74
C ALA A 48 18.14 -19.54 16.93
N THR A 49 18.38 -18.24 16.82
CA THR A 49 18.73 -17.45 17.99
C THR A 49 17.51 -17.52 18.92
N PRO A 50 17.70 -17.70 20.24
CA PRO A 50 16.61 -17.62 21.21
C PRO A 50 15.84 -16.30 21.01
N ASP A 51 14.59 -16.23 21.48
CA ASP A 51 13.67 -15.08 21.45
C ASP A 51 14.27 -13.81 22.11
N VAL A 52 15.28 -13.23 21.47
CA VAL A 52 16.07 -12.11 21.96
C VAL A 52 15.81 -10.93 21.02
N PRO A 53 15.52 -9.72 21.54
CA PRO A 53 15.27 -8.55 20.72
C PRO A 53 16.43 -8.27 19.76
N THR A 54 16.10 -7.81 18.57
CA THR A 54 17.03 -7.41 17.51
C THR A 54 16.85 -5.95 17.14
N GLU A 55 17.77 -5.40 16.35
CA GLU A 55 17.63 -4.06 15.79
C GLU A 55 16.34 -3.86 14.96
N ALA A 56 15.81 -4.93 14.36
CA ALA A 56 14.56 -4.86 13.59
C ALA A 56 13.35 -4.49 14.46
N ASP A 57 13.33 -4.90 15.73
CA ASP A 57 12.26 -4.58 16.68
C ASP A 57 12.22 -3.08 17.04
N PHE A 58 13.34 -2.37 16.84
CA PHE A 58 13.46 -0.94 17.12
C PHE A 58 13.18 -0.08 15.88
N PHE A 59 13.41 -0.60 14.67
CA PHE A 59 13.38 0.18 13.43
C PHE A 59 12.34 -0.29 12.38
N GLY A 60 11.71 -1.46 12.52
CA GLY A 60 10.79 -2.04 11.52
C GLY A 60 9.38 -1.43 11.42
N GLU A 61 8.73 -1.53 10.26
CA GLU A 61 7.34 -1.06 10.00
C GLU A 61 6.26 -2.15 10.23
N VAL A 62 5.02 -1.74 10.52
CA VAL A 62 3.86 -2.64 10.76
C VAL A 62 2.72 -2.39 9.76
N PRO A 63 2.64 -3.11 8.61
CA PRO A 63 1.57 -2.95 7.63
C PRO A 63 0.31 -3.78 7.97
N THR A 64 -0.87 -3.16 7.91
CA THR A 64 -2.18 -3.82 8.18
C THR A 64 -3.18 -3.49 7.07
N VAL A 65 -4.11 -4.42 6.80
CA VAL A 65 -5.10 -4.29 5.71
C VAL A 65 -6.52 -4.39 6.28
N LEU A 66 -7.43 -3.54 5.82
CA LEU A 66 -8.82 -3.47 6.31
C LEU A 66 -9.84 -4.02 5.31
N THR A 67 -9.46 -4.16 4.04
CA THR A 67 -10.42 -4.33 2.94
C THR A 67 -10.90 -5.78 2.73
N VAL A 68 -10.11 -6.82 3.03
CA VAL A 68 -10.38 -8.17 2.47
C VAL A 68 -11.60 -8.86 3.08
N SER A 69 -11.64 -9.04 4.40
CA SER A 69 -12.78 -9.64 5.10
C SER A 69 -13.63 -8.59 5.83
N ARG A 70 -13.37 -7.29 5.58
CA ARG A 70 -13.85 -6.15 6.40
C ARG A 70 -13.38 -6.22 7.87
N LEU A 71 -12.36 -7.01 8.15
CA LEU A 71 -11.63 -7.08 9.42
C LEU A 71 -10.22 -6.53 9.23
N ALA A 72 -9.73 -5.77 10.20
CA ALA A 72 -8.32 -5.36 10.27
C ALA A 72 -7.44 -6.58 10.51
N GLN A 73 -6.56 -6.93 9.58
CA GLN A 73 -5.70 -8.09 9.76
C GLN A 73 -4.30 -7.86 9.17
N PRO A 74 -3.27 -8.54 9.71
CA PRO A 74 -1.96 -8.63 9.09
C PRO A 74 -2.06 -9.16 7.66
N LEU A 75 -1.16 -8.72 6.78
CA LEU A 75 -1.16 -9.16 5.38
C LEU A 75 -1.08 -10.69 5.26
N GLN A 76 -0.34 -11.36 6.16
CA GLN A 76 -0.20 -12.82 6.21
C GLN A 76 -1.53 -13.56 6.46
N ASP A 77 -2.44 -12.96 7.22
CA ASP A 77 -3.73 -13.56 7.61
C ASP A 77 -4.84 -13.27 6.60
N THR A 78 -4.58 -12.37 5.65
CA THR A 78 -5.59 -11.98 4.65
C THR A 78 -6.07 -13.16 3.80
N PRO A 79 -7.40 -13.29 3.60
CA PRO A 79 -7.99 -14.32 2.74
C PRO A 79 -7.99 -13.93 1.26
N GLY A 80 -6.79 -13.89 0.68
CA GLY A 80 -6.52 -13.58 -0.72
C GLY A 80 -5.21 -12.81 -0.88
N ALA A 81 -4.81 -12.55 -2.12
CA ALA A 81 -3.60 -11.78 -2.41
C ALA A 81 -3.91 -10.28 -2.45
N VAL A 82 -3.16 -9.45 -1.71
CA VAL A 82 -3.46 -8.02 -1.57
C VAL A 82 -2.24 -7.19 -1.95
N THR A 83 -2.48 -6.16 -2.74
CA THR A 83 -1.48 -5.13 -3.05
C THR A 83 -1.86 -3.84 -2.34
N VAL A 84 -0.95 -3.31 -1.51
CA VAL A 84 -1.11 -1.99 -0.89
C VAL A 84 -0.19 -1.00 -1.59
N LEU A 85 -0.77 0.06 -2.14
CA LEU A 85 -0.04 1.20 -2.70
C LEU A 85 -0.21 2.37 -1.73
N ASP A 86 0.83 2.67 -0.95
CA ASP A 86 0.81 3.79 -0.02
C ASP A 86 1.06 5.15 -0.73
N ARG A 87 1.01 6.22 0.06
CA ARG A 87 1.21 7.60 -0.38
C ARG A 87 2.49 7.80 -1.17
N GLU A 88 3.57 7.12 -0.79
CA GLU A 88 4.86 7.33 -1.40
C GLU A 88 4.95 6.66 -2.77
N TRP A 89 4.46 5.42 -2.89
CA TRP A 89 4.30 4.76 -4.18
C TRP A 89 3.40 5.57 -5.11
N ILE A 90 2.27 6.09 -4.61
CA ILE A 90 1.35 6.93 -5.39
C ILE A 90 2.04 8.20 -5.87
N ARG A 91 2.75 8.91 -5.00
CA ARG A 91 3.45 10.17 -5.34
C ARG A 91 4.58 9.94 -6.34
N ARG A 92 5.38 8.89 -6.17
CA ARG A 92 6.54 8.59 -7.03
C ARG A 92 6.20 7.91 -8.34
N SER A 93 4.98 7.36 -8.48
CA SER A 93 4.53 6.73 -9.72
C SER A 93 4.53 7.66 -10.95
N GLY A 94 4.33 8.97 -10.73
CA GLY A 94 4.08 9.91 -11.84
C GLY A 94 2.73 9.70 -12.54
N ALA A 95 1.82 8.89 -11.97
CA ALA A 95 0.47 8.70 -12.48
C ALA A 95 -0.37 9.97 -12.31
N ARG A 96 -1.39 10.14 -13.17
CA ARG A 96 -2.36 11.27 -13.09
C ARG A 96 -3.80 10.83 -12.81
N THR A 97 -4.08 9.53 -12.84
CA THR A 97 -5.41 8.95 -12.56
C THR A 97 -5.32 7.70 -11.69
N LEU A 98 -6.41 7.33 -11.02
CA LEU A 98 -6.46 6.09 -10.23
C LEU A 98 -6.26 4.86 -11.13
N ALA A 99 -6.81 4.89 -12.35
CA ALA A 99 -6.63 3.82 -13.32
C ALA A 99 -5.14 3.60 -13.63
N GLU A 100 -4.35 4.66 -13.81
CA GLU A 100 -2.90 4.54 -14.06
C GLU A 100 -2.14 3.84 -12.93
N LEU A 101 -2.50 4.11 -11.67
CA LEU A 101 -1.87 3.48 -10.50
C LEU A 101 -2.07 1.96 -10.46
N LEU A 102 -3.13 1.43 -11.08
CA LEU A 102 -3.38 0.00 -11.12
C LEU A 102 -2.37 -0.76 -11.99
N ARG A 103 -1.57 -0.07 -12.83
CA ARG A 103 -0.40 -0.70 -13.49
C ARG A 103 0.67 -1.18 -12.49
N LEU A 104 0.63 -0.69 -11.25
CA LEU A 104 1.51 -1.13 -10.16
C LEU A 104 0.97 -2.36 -9.41
N VAL A 105 -0.16 -2.91 -9.85
CA VAL A 105 -0.78 -4.11 -9.29
C VAL A 105 -0.62 -5.27 -10.27
N PRO A 106 -0.08 -6.44 -9.86
CA PRO A 106 0.03 -7.59 -10.74
C PRO A 106 -1.37 -8.04 -11.18
N GLY A 107 -1.48 -8.51 -12.42
CA GLY A 107 -2.75 -9.00 -12.97
C GLY A 107 -3.70 -7.91 -13.51
N TYR A 108 -3.43 -6.62 -13.25
CA TYR A 108 -4.19 -5.52 -13.84
C TYR A 108 -3.61 -5.04 -15.17
N LEU A 109 -4.44 -5.08 -16.21
CA LEU A 109 -4.21 -4.41 -17.47
C LEU A 109 -5.00 -3.10 -17.48
N VAL A 110 -4.32 -1.99 -17.76
CA VAL A 110 -4.97 -0.68 -17.86
C VAL A 110 -4.90 -0.21 -19.30
N SER A 111 -6.06 0.01 -19.91
CA SER A 111 -6.22 0.40 -21.32
C SER A 111 -7.59 1.06 -21.50
N GLY A 112 -7.87 1.66 -22.64
CA GLY A 112 -9.16 2.28 -22.94
C GLY A 112 -9.28 2.53 -24.43
N TYR A 113 -10.50 2.63 -24.96
CA TYR A 113 -10.68 2.95 -26.38
C TYR A 113 -10.23 4.39 -26.72
N ASN A 114 -10.17 5.26 -25.71
CA ASN A 114 -9.54 6.57 -25.75
C ASN A 114 -8.93 6.94 -24.37
N GLY A 115 -8.19 8.03 -24.31
CA GLY A 115 -7.52 8.54 -23.10
C GLY A 115 -8.47 9.18 -22.08
N ALA A 116 -9.66 9.60 -22.48
CA ALA A 116 -10.70 10.11 -21.58
C ALA A 116 -11.37 9.00 -20.74
N ASN A 117 -11.37 7.75 -21.22
CA ASN A 117 -12.08 6.63 -20.61
C ASN A 117 -11.14 5.44 -20.30
N PRO A 118 -10.20 5.59 -19.35
CA PRO A 118 -9.28 4.50 -19.00
C PRO A 118 -9.97 3.44 -18.14
N VAL A 119 -9.90 2.18 -18.56
CA VAL A 119 -10.37 0.99 -17.83
C VAL A 119 -9.19 0.25 -17.21
N ALA A 120 -9.39 -0.28 -16.01
CA ALA A 120 -8.51 -1.30 -15.45
C ALA A 120 -9.26 -2.63 -15.36
N ALA A 121 -8.72 -3.67 -16.00
CA ALA A 121 -9.28 -5.01 -16.04
C ALA A 121 -8.32 -6.01 -15.39
N TYR A 122 -8.86 -7.01 -14.71
CA TYR A 122 -8.08 -8.02 -13.99
C TYR A 122 -8.41 -9.42 -14.51
N HIS A 123 -7.40 -10.16 -15.01
CA HIS A 123 -7.44 -11.52 -15.60
C HIS A 123 -8.36 -11.77 -16.81
N ALA A 124 -9.37 -10.93 -16.98
CA ALA A 124 -10.44 -11.07 -17.95
C ALA A 124 -10.16 -10.24 -19.21
N PRO A 125 -10.90 -10.53 -20.30
CA PRO A 125 -11.03 -9.58 -21.39
C PRO A 125 -11.33 -8.19 -20.85
N VAL A 126 -10.65 -7.17 -21.39
CA VAL A 126 -10.96 -5.78 -21.03
C VAL A 126 -12.40 -5.52 -21.44
N ASP A 127 -13.30 -5.42 -20.47
CA ASP A 127 -14.63 -4.87 -20.70
C ASP A 127 -14.50 -3.35 -20.83
N GLU A 128 -15.39 -2.73 -21.59
CA GLU A 128 -15.17 -1.33 -22.02
C GLU A 128 -15.41 -0.31 -20.90
N LEU A 129 -15.95 -0.73 -19.75
CA LEU A 129 -16.47 0.16 -18.71
C LEU A 129 -16.02 -0.18 -17.29
N GLY A 130 -15.23 -1.25 -17.10
CA GLY A 130 -14.80 -1.77 -15.81
C GLY A 130 -15.92 -2.42 -14.99
N THR A 131 -16.97 -2.95 -15.62
CA THR A 131 -18.20 -3.41 -14.92
C THR A 131 -17.99 -4.53 -13.90
N ARG A 132 -16.87 -5.27 -14.02
CA ARG A 132 -16.59 -6.48 -13.23
C ARG A 132 -15.60 -6.24 -12.08
N ASN A 133 -15.23 -4.99 -11.82
CA ASN A 133 -14.43 -4.57 -10.67
C ASN A 133 -15.27 -3.71 -9.71
N LEU A 134 -15.03 -3.87 -8.40
CA LEU A 134 -15.59 -2.97 -7.40
C LEU A 134 -14.56 -1.92 -7.02
N VAL A 135 -14.93 -0.64 -7.15
CA VAL A 135 -14.12 0.49 -6.70
C VAL A 135 -14.84 1.19 -5.55
N LEU A 136 -14.15 1.35 -4.43
CA LEU A 136 -14.62 2.02 -3.22
C LEU A 136 -13.76 3.25 -2.93
N ILE A 137 -14.38 4.36 -2.55
CA ILE A 137 -13.69 5.53 -1.96
C ILE A 137 -14.26 5.74 -0.57
N ASP A 138 -13.43 5.57 0.47
CA ASP A 138 -13.84 5.61 1.87
C ASP A 138 -15.06 4.71 2.18
N GLY A 139 -15.14 3.55 1.51
CA GLY A 139 -16.23 2.58 1.62
C GLY A 139 -17.46 2.86 0.73
N ARG A 140 -17.54 4.01 0.05
CA ARG A 140 -18.61 4.31 -0.92
C ARG A 140 -18.27 3.74 -2.30
N SER A 141 -19.19 2.96 -2.87
CA SER A 141 -19.06 2.51 -4.27
C SER A 141 -19.13 3.70 -5.23
N VAL A 142 -18.21 3.72 -6.20
CA VAL A 142 -18.20 4.71 -7.30
C VAL A 142 -18.75 4.13 -8.60
N TYR A 143 -19.46 3.01 -8.52
CA TYR A 143 -20.13 2.40 -9.66
C TYR A 143 -21.19 3.36 -10.23
N SER A 144 -21.04 3.68 -11.51
CA SER A 144 -22.01 4.40 -12.32
C SER A 144 -22.95 3.38 -12.95
N SER A 145 -24.26 3.64 -12.97
CA SER A 145 -25.20 2.79 -13.72
C SER A 145 -25.34 3.24 -15.18
N THR A 146 -24.61 4.31 -15.57
CA THR A 146 -24.78 5.05 -16.82
C THR A 146 -24.62 4.12 -18.01
N TYR A 147 -25.61 4.13 -18.91
CA TYR A 147 -25.64 3.26 -20.08
C TYR A 147 -25.50 1.79 -19.68
N LEU A 148 -24.37 1.14 -19.94
CA LEU A 148 -24.10 -0.26 -19.55
C LEU A 148 -23.55 -0.41 -18.13
N GLY A 149 -23.42 0.69 -17.38
CA GLY A 149 -22.81 0.73 -16.05
C GLY A 149 -21.29 0.55 -16.07
N GLY A 150 -20.60 0.89 -14.98
CA GLY A 150 -19.15 0.75 -14.90
C GLY A 150 -18.50 1.60 -13.80
N THR A 151 -17.17 1.56 -13.72
CA THR A 151 -16.38 2.29 -12.73
C THR A 151 -15.58 3.45 -13.30
N LEU A 152 -15.55 3.59 -14.64
CA LEU A 152 -14.77 4.61 -15.38
C LEU A 152 -14.84 5.99 -14.74
N HIS A 153 -16.05 6.53 -14.59
CA HIS A 153 -16.28 7.88 -14.07
C HIS A 153 -15.69 8.06 -12.66
N GLY A 154 -15.97 7.09 -11.79
CA GLY A 154 -15.46 7.07 -10.42
C GLY A 154 -13.92 7.04 -10.32
N MET A 155 -13.24 6.40 -11.27
CA MET A 155 -11.79 6.22 -11.25
C MET A 155 -11.01 7.46 -11.68
N TYR A 156 -11.63 8.45 -12.34
CA TYR A 156 -10.91 9.65 -12.78
C TYR A 156 -11.24 10.91 -11.97
N VAL A 157 -12.32 10.92 -11.18
CA VAL A 157 -12.81 12.06 -10.39
C VAL A 157 -12.05 12.28 -9.07
N LEU A 158 -11.30 11.28 -8.60
CA LEU A 158 -10.46 11.40 -7.41
C LEU A 158 -9.11 12.04 -7.72
N SER A 159 -8.74 13.11 -7.01
CA SER A 159 -7.42 13.72 -7.12
C SER A 159 -6.42 12.86 -6.34
N LEU A 160 -5.29 12.54 -6.96
CA LEU A 160 -4.33 11.61 -6.36
C LEU A 160 -3.73 12.16 -5.07
N GLU A 161 -3.63 13.48 -4.90
CA GLU A 161 -3.15 14.20 -3.71
C GLU A 161 -4.01 13.93 -2.45
N GLU A 162 -5.27 13.53 -2.65
CA GLU A 162 -6.22 13.23 -1.56
C GLU A 162 -6.10 11.80 -1.04
N ILE A 163 -5.39 10.92 -1.76
CA ILE A 163 -5.27 9.51 -1.45
C ILE A 163 -4.17 9.29 -0.42
N GLU A 164 -4.49 8.58 0.65
CA GLU A 164 -3.52 8.09 1.63
C GLU A 164 -2.91 6.78 1.16
N ARG A 165 -3.77 5.84 0.76
CA ARG A 165 -3.35 4.55 0.20
C ARG A 165 -4.47 3.91 -0.61
N ILE A 166 -4.10 2.93 -1.42
CA ILE A 166 -5.01 2.08 -2.17
C ILE A 166 -4.75 0.64 -1.74
N GLU A 167 -5.80 -0.05 -1.32
CA GLU A 167 -5.79 -1.48 -1.01
C GLU A 167 -6.49 -2.22 -2.15
N VAL A 168 -5.77 -3.07 -2.88
CA VAL A 168 -6.31 -3.85 -3.99
C VAL A 168 -6.29 -5.33 -3.64
N LEU A 169 -7.47 -5.89 -3.46
CA LEU A 169 -7.65 -7.33 -3.36
C LEU A 169 -7.73 -7.92 -4.78
N ARG A 170 -6.78 -8.80 -5.07
CA ARG A 170 -6.63 -9.49 -6.36
C ARG A 170 -7.46 -10.76 -6.33
N GLY A 171 -8.43 -10.85 -7.24
CA GLY A 171 -9.39 -11.95 -7.28
C GLY A 171 -10.72 -11.61 -6.64
N SER A 172 -11.57 -12.63 -6.62
CA SER A 172 -12.99 -12.49 -6.30
C SER A 172 -13.27 -12.22 -4.82
N ASN A 173 -14.15 -11.25 -4.52
CA ASN A 173 -14.56 -10.97 -3.14
C ASN A 173 -16.02 -10.52 -2.96
N SER A 174 -16.92 -11.06 -3.78
CA SER A 174 -18.37 -10.86 -3.55
C SER A 174 -18.83 -11.39 -2.19
N ALA A 175 -18.13 -12.33 -1.57
CA ALA A 175 -18.45 -12.82 -0.23
C ALA A 175 -18.39 -11.75 0.88
N ALA A 176 -17.68 -10.64 0.66
CA ALA A 176 -17.64 -9.51 1.59
C ALA A 176 -18.39 -8.28 1.06
N PHE A 177 -18.41 -8.06 -0.26
CA PHE A 177 -18.92 -6.81 -0.83
C PHE A 177 -20.14 -6.95 -1.76
N GLY A 178 -20.53 -8.17 -2.09
CA GLY A 178 -21.68 -8.46 -2.94
C GLY A 178 -21.40 -8.28 -4.43
N ALA A 179 -22.47 -7.95 -5.17
CA ALA A 179 -22.42 -7.84 -6.62
C ALA A 179 -21.37 -6.82 -7.11
N ASN A 180 -20.68 -7.15 -8.20
CA ASN A 180 -19.64 -6.36 -8.89
C ASN A 180 -18.21 -6.46 -8.33
N ALA A 181 -18.00 -7.11 -7.18
CA ALA A 181 -16.67 -7.54 -6.70
C ALA A 181 -16.22 -8.86 -7.36
N LEU A 182 -16.37 -8.94 -8.69
CA LEU A 182 -16.22 -10.19 -9.44
C LEU A 182 -14.75 -10.58 -9.58
N PHE A 183 -13.93 -9.69 -10.14
CA PHE A 183 -12.49 -9.93 -10.37
C PHE A 183 -11.56 -9.23 -9.38
N GLY A 184 -12.01 -8.17 -8.72
CA GLY A 184 -11.18 -7.46 -7.75
C GLY A 184 -11.95 -6.40 -6.97
N VAL A 185 -11.37 -5.99 -5.84
CA VAL A 185 -11.84 -4.87 -5.03
C VAL A 185 -10.71 -3.86 -4.89
N ILE A 186 -10.94 -2.65 -5.38
CA ILE A 186 -10.04 -1.51 -5.31
C ILE A 186 -10.60 -0.56 -4.25
N ASN A 187 -10.05 -0.57 -3.06
CA ASN A 187 -10.47 0.30 -1.97
C ASN A 187 -9.48 1.46 -1.81
N VAL A 188 -9.98 2.67 -1.99
CA VAL A 188 -9.22 3.90 -1.86
C VAL A 188 -9.55 4.55 -0.53
N ILE A 189 -8.51 4.76 0.29
CA ILE A 189 -8.61 5.44 1.57
C ILE A 189 -8.09 6.86 1.36
N THR A 190 -8.94 7.85 1.61
CA THR A 190 -8.52 9.26 1.53
C THR A 190 -7.87 9.72 2.83
N ARG A 191 -6.97 10.69 2.73
CA ARG A 191 -6.25 11.25 3.88
C ARG A 191 -7.23 11.79 4.93
N HIS A 192 -6.96 11.55 6.20
CA HIS A 192 -7.78 12.10 7.28
C HIS A 192 -7.61 13.63 7.33
N PRO A 193 -8.67 14.43 7.57
CA PRO A 193 -8.54 15.88 7.58
C PRO A 193 -7.46 16.40 8.53
N GLN A 194 -7.31 15.80 9.73
CA GLN A 194 -6.25 16.13 10.70
C GLN A 194 -4.83 16.01 10.14
N ASP A 195 -4.57 15.07 9.22
CA ASP A 195 -3.26 14.87 8.58
C ASP A 195 -3.04 15.85 7.42
N THR A 196 -4.04 16.68 7.17
CA THR A 196 -4.10 17.65 6.08
C THR A 196 -4.43 19.04 6.63
N MET A 197 -4.00 19.41 7.82
CA MET A 197 -4.19 20.80 8.27
C MET A 197 -3.39 21.79 7.39
N GLY A 198 -3.87 23.03 7.29
CA GLY A 198 -3.23 24.07 6.48
C GLY A 198 -3.55 23.98 4.99
N GLY A 199 -2.80 24.72 4.18
CA GLY A 199 -3.03 24.86 2.74
C GLY A 199 -2.08 24.02 1.91
N THR A 200 -2.58 23.42 0.83
CA THR A 200 -1.75 22.85 -0.24
C THR A 200 -2.19 23.43 -1.57
N VAL A 201 -1.23 23.81 -2.40
CA VAL A 201 -1.44 24.21 -3.79
C VAL A 201 -0.53 23.33 -4.66
N SER A 202 -1.07 22.72 -5.70
CA SER A 202 -0.31 22.02 -6.73
C SER A 202 -0.66 22.61 -8.08
N LEU A 203 0.36 22.94 -8.86
CA LEU A 203 0.22 23.42 -10.22
C LEU A 203 1.01 22.47 -11.13
N THR A 204 0.35 21.92 -12.15
CA THR A 204 0.98 21.04 -13.14
C THR A 204 0.83 21.66 -14.52
N ALA A 205 1.93 21.71 -15.26
CA ALA A 205 1.92 22.09 -16.67
C ALA A 205 2.76 21.11 -17.48
N GLY A 206 2.37 20.84 -18.73
CA GLY A 206 3.13 19.95 -19.60
C GLY A 206 2.64 19.92 -21.04
N GLU A 207 3.22 18.99 -21.79
CA GLU A 207 2.86 18.67 -23.17
C GLU A 207 1.41 18.14 -23.25
N TYR A 208 0.83 18.10 -24.46
CA TYR A 208 -0.54 17.62 -24.72
C TYR A 208 -1.60 18.26 -23.81
N GLY A 209 -1.46 19.57 -23.59
CA GLY A 209 -2.46 20.37 -22.88
C GLY A 209 -2.59 20.03 -21.40
N ILE A 210 -1.62 19.34 -20.81
CA ILE A 210 -1.61 19.05 -19.38
C ILE A 210 -1.53 20.36 -18.60
N ARG A 211 -2.62 20.67 -17.89
CA ARG A 211 -2.76 21.86 -17.05
C ARG A 211 -3.66 21.54 -15.87
N ASP A 212 -3.06 21.34 -14.71
CA ASP A 212 -3.77 20.93 -13.50
C ASP A 212 -3.57 21.96 -12.39
N VAL A 213 -4.64 22.22 -11.65
CA VAL A 213 -4.62 23.05 -10.45
C VAL A 213 -5.30 22.26 -9.35
N TYR A 214 -4.64 22.10 -8.22
CA TYR A 214 -5.22 21.51 -7.03
C TYR A 214 -4.99 22.43 -5.85
N VAL A 215 -6.07 22.76 -5.14
CA VAL A 215 -6.04 23.57 -3.93
C VAL A 215 -6.75 22.80 -2.84
N ARG A 216 -6.11 22.71 -1.68
CA ARG A 216 -6.64 22.03 -0.49
C ARG A 216 -6.46 22.92 0.71
N HIS A 217 -7.48 22.99 1.55
CA HIS A 217 -7.38 23.63 2.85
C HIS A 217 -7.99 22.71 3.91
N GLY A 218 -7.25 22.44 4.98
CA GLY A 218 -7.77 21.75 6.15
C GLY A 218 -7.71 22.62 7.39
N TRP A 219 -8.76 22.56 8.21
CA TRP A 219 -8.93 23.32 9.44
C TRP A 219 -9.69 22.52 10.49
N GLY A 220 -9.69 23.00 11.73
CA GLY A 220 -10.35 22.34 12.86
C GLY A 220 -9.33 21.86 13.90
N ASP A 221 -9.75 20.90 14.71
CA ASP A 221 -9.01 20.39 15.87
C ASP A 221 -9.13 18.85 16.03
N ALA A 222 -8.86 18.37 17.24
CA ALA A 222 -8.92 16.94 17.57
C ALA A 222 -10.34 16.36 17.64
N GLN A 223 -11.35 17.19 17.95
CA GLN A 223 -12.76 16.79 18.05
C GLN A 223 -13.48 16.93 16.70
N ALA A 224 -13.19 17.98 15.94
CA ALA A 224 -13.80 18.22 14.65
C ALA A 224 -12.76 18.74 13.66
N SER A 225 -12.52 17.99 12.59
CA SER A 225 -11.55 18.34 11.57
C SER A 225 -12.17 18.32 10.19
N HIS A 226 -11.77 19.27 9.36
CA HIS A 226 -12.41 19.52 8.08
C HIS A 226 -11.37 19.68 6.98
N ARG A 227 -11.74 19.28 5.77
CA ARG A 227 -10.96 19.48 4.55
C ARG A 227 -11.88 19.94 3.43
N LEU A 228 -11.49 20.99 2.75
CA LEU A 228 -12.04 21.41 1.46
C LEU A 228 -10.96 21.25 0.39
N SER A 229 -11.35 20.76 -0.77
CA SER A 229 -10.46 20.55 -1.91
C SER A 229 -11.14 20.96 -3.19
N VAL A 230 -10.42 21.69 -4.03
CA VAL A 230 -10.86 22.16 -5.34
C VAL A 230 -9.79 21.77 -6.34
N ALA A 231 -10.19 21.13 -7.43
CA ALA A 231 -9.25 20.71 -8.47
C ALA A 231 -9.79 20.98 -9.86
N GLN A 232 -8.90 21.37 -10.77
CA GLN A 232 -9.11 21.38 -12.20
C GLN A 232 -8.04 20.53 -12.87
N ARG A 233 -8.42 19.65 -13.80
CA ARG A 233 -7.50 18.83 -14.60
C ARG A 233 -7.81 19.01 -16.09
N HIS A 234 -6.77 19.19 -16.88
CA HIS A 234 -6.85 19.28 -18.34
C HIS A 234 -5.90 18.28 -19.00
N ASP A 235 -6.34 17.64 -20.07
CA ASP A 235 -5.54 16.69 -20.86
C ASP A 235 -6.10 16.59 -22.28
N HIS A 236 -5.25 16.64 -23.32
CA HIS A 236 -5.68 16.42 -24.70
C HIS A 236 -5.75 14.93 -25.09
N GLY A 237 -5.44 14.01 -24.18
CA GLY A 237 -5.62 12.58 -24.38
C GLY A 237 -4.70 11.98 -25.44
N TYR A 238 -5.25 11.16 -26.32
CA TYR A 238 -4.52 10.35 -27.30
C TYR A 238 -4.53 11.01 -28.68
N ARG A 239 -3.53 10.68 -29.52
CA ARG A 239 -3.52 11.13 -30.91
C ARG A 239 -4.62 10.44 -31.72
N PHE A 240 -5.14 11.14 -32.72
CA PHE A 240 -6.07 10.67 -33.76
C PHE A 240 -7.51 10.37 -33.33
N VAL A 241 -7.85 10.61 -32.06
CA VAL A 241 -9.20 10.51 -31.50
C VAL A 241 -9.53 11.80 -30.75
N ASN A 242 -10.82 12.11 -30.62
CA ASN A 242 -11.26 13.24 -29.79
C ASN A 242 -11.50 12.75 -28.37
N ASP A 243 -10.60 13.06 -27.45
CA ASP A 243 -10.67 12.64 -26.04
C ASP A 243 -10.13 13.68 -25.05
N ASP A 244 -10.21 14.95 -25.47
CA ASP A 244 -9.96 16.12 -24.63
C ASP A 244 -10.72 16.03 -23.31
N THR A 245 -10.02 16.07 -22.19
CA THR A 245 -10.61 15.95 -20.86
C THR A 245 -10.46 17.25 -20.08
N ARG A 246 -11.58 17.78 -19.60
CA ARG A 246 -11.66 18.87 -18.63
C ARG A 246 -12.47 18.42 -17.43
N LEU A 247 -11.85 18.32 -16.27
CA LEU A 247 -12.52 17.93 -15.03
C LEU A 247 -12.37 19.04 -14.00
N ASN A 248 -13.48 19.48 -13.42
CA ASN A 248 -13.50 20.34 -12.24
C ASN A 248 -14.14 19.58 -11.08
N THR A 249 -13.54 19.64 -9.90
CA THR A 249 -14.06 19.00 -8.69
C THR A 249 -14.02 19.95 -7.50
N VAL A 250 -15.02 19.82 -6.63
CA VAL A 250 -15.05 20.42 -5.30
C VAL A 250 -15.46 19.32 -4.33
N LYS A 251 -14.68 19.13 -3.26
CA LYS A 251 -14.93 18.09 -2.27
C LYS A 251 -14.74 18.64 -0.86
N TRP A 252 -15.65 18.24 0.01
CA TRP A 252 -15.60 18.55 1.42
C TRP A 252 -15.64 17.24 2.22
N ARG A 253 -14.83 17.16 3.27
CA ARG A 253 -14.83 16.08 4.25
C ARG A 253 -14.75 16.67 5.64
N SER A 254 -15.44 16.05 6.58
CA SER A 254 -15.47 16.43 7.97
C SER A 254 -15.50 15.19 8.84
N ASP A 255 -14.57 15.09 9.77
CA ASP A 255 -14.47 13.99 10.72
C ASP A 255 -14.65 14.55 12.13
N TRP A 256 -15.64 14.01 12.84
CA TRP A 256 -16.08 14.42 14.16
C TRP A 256 -15.91 13.26 15.14
N ARG A 257 -15.45 13.57 16.35
CA ARG A 257 -15.39 12.66 17.49
C ARG A 257 -16.46 13.10 18.48
N LEU A 258 -17.64 12.52 18.36
CA LEU A 258 -18.81 12.89 19.16
C LEU A 258 -18.63 12.49 20.63
N SER A 259 -17.91 11.39 20.88
CA SER A 259 -17.50 10.94 22.22
C SER A 259 -16.22 10.09 22.15
N ALA A 260 -15.84 9.42 23.24
CA ALA A 260 -14.74 8.45 23.22
C ALA A 260 -15.02 7.22 22.32
N GLU A 261 -16.29 6.86 22.18
CA GLU A 261 -16.73 5.63 21.51
C GLU A 261 -17.41 5.90 20.17
N HIS A 262 -17.78 7.16 19.89
CA HIS A 262 -18.54 7.54 18.71
C HIS A 262 -17.76 8.50 17.80
N ASP A 263 -17.51 8.06 16.56
CA ASP A 263 -16.97 8.87 15.49
C ASP A 263 -17.99 9.05 14.36
N LEU A 264 -17.99 10.22 13.73
CA LEU A 264 -18.84 10.55 12.60
C LEU A 264 -18.02 11.21 11.50
N MET A 265 -18.02 10.60 10.31
CA MET A 265 -17.47 11.16 9.10
C MET A 265 -18.61 11.61 8.17
N LEU A 266 -18.54 12.84 7.71
CA LEU A 266 -19.39 13.39 6.67
C LEU A 266 -18.52 13.78 5.47
N ALA A 267 -18.96 13.45 4.26
CA ALA A 267 -18.29 13.89 3.04
C ALA A 267 -19.30 14.24 1.96
N ALA A 268 -18.97 15.26 1.18
CA ALA A 268 -19.74 15.69 0.03
C ALA A 268 -18.78 16.01 -1.12
N GLY A 269 -19.24 15.83 -2.35
CA GLY A 269 -18.46 16.24 -3.50
C GLY A 269 -19.30 16.51 -4.72
N TYR A 270 -18.79 17.39 -5.58
CA TYR A 270 -19.34 17.73 -6.89
C TYR A 270 -18.23 17.64 -7.93
N ALA A 271 -18.56 17.12 -9.10
CA ALA A 271 -17.69 17.09 -10.26
C ALA A 271 -18.45 17.50 -11.52
N ASP A 272 -17.83 18.34 -12.35
CA ASP A 272 -18.28 18.66 -13.71
C ASP A 272 -17.13 18.33 -14.66
N SER A 273 -17.38 17.40 -15.57
CA SER A 273 -16.42 16.96 -16.56
C SER A 273 -16.97 17.09 -17.97
N ARG A 274 -16.12 17.56 -18.87
CA ARG A 274 -16.33 17.49 -20.31
C ARG A 274 -15.22 16.65 -20.90
N THR A 275 -15.60 15.59 -21.59
CA THR A 275 -14.68 14.65 -22.23
C THR A 275 -15.01 14.54 -23.70
N GLY A 276 -14.01 14.65 -24.57
CA GLY A 276 -14.14 14.32 -25.97
C GLY A 276 -14.54 12.85 -26.15
N ASP A 277 -15.37 12.61 -27.16
CA ASP A 277 -15.63 11.30 -27.70
C ASP A 277 -15.76 11.40 -29.23
N GLY A 278 -15.72 10.26 -29.91
CA GLY A 278 -15.79 10.18 -31.36
C GLY A 278 -14.44 10.17 -32.06
N VAL A 279 -14.49 9.96 -33.38
CA VAL A 279 -13.32 9.86 -34.26
C VAL A 279 -13.43 10.92 -35.36
N PRO A 280 -12.38 11.72 -35.61
CA PRO A 280 -12.41 12.73 -36.66
C PRO A 280 -12.78 12.15 -38.02
N ALA A 281 -13.73 12.77 -38.71
CA ALA A 281 -14.27 12.34 -40.00
C ALA A 281 -14.87 10.93 -40.05
N ASP A 282 -15.29 10.37 -38.90
CA ASP A 282 -16.14 9.18 -38.85
C ASP A 282 -17.62 9.59 -38.84
N PHE A 283 -18.37 9.18 -39.87
CA PHE A 283 -19.79 9.54 -40.00
C PHE A 283 -20.70 8.85 -38.98
N ASP A 284 -20.26 7.69 -38.47
CA ASP A 284 -21.04 6.87 -37.54
C ASP A 284 -20.77 7.24 -36.09
N ASN A 285 -19.56 7.75 -35.81
CA ASN A 285 -19.14 8.19 -34.49
C ASN A 285 -18.41 9.54 -34.57
N PRO A 286 -19.13 10.63 -34.94
CA PRO A 286 -18.51 11.94 -35.12
C PRO A 286 -17.99 12.49 -33.79
N GLU A 287 -16.98 13.36 -33.89
CA GLU A 287 -16.40 14.07 -32.75
C GLU A 287 -17.46 14.90 -32.03
N ARG A 288 -17.47 14.79 -30.71
CA ARG A 288 -18.38 15.51 -29.82
C ARG A 288 -17.83 15.58 -28.40
N ASP A 289 -18.40 16.47 -27.59
CA ASP A 289 -18.13 16.53 -26.16
C ASP A 289 -19.25 15.84 -25.38
N VAL A 290 -18.88 14.97 -24.46
CA VAL A 290 -19.76 14.39 -23.46
C VAL A 290 -19.62 15.18 -22.16
N GLN A 291 -20.71 15.80 -21.70
CA GLN A 291 -20.72 16.47 -20.40
C GLN A 291 -21.31 15.54 -19.33
N ARG A 292 -20.58 15.34 -18.24
CA ARG A 292 -21.06 14.64 -17.04
C ARG A 292 -20.98 15.53 -15.82
N ARG A 293 -22.03 15.53 -15.01
CA ARG A 293 -22.06 16.17 -13.70
C ARG A 293 -22.43 15.13 -12.66
N SER A 294 -21.70 15.09 -11.56
CA SER A 294 -21.99 14.15 -10.48
C SER A 294 -21.87 14.81 -9.11
N ALA A 295 -22.78 14.46 -8.21
CA ALA A 295 -22.76 14.87 -6.82
C ALA A 295 -22.86 13.64 -5.90
N TYR A 296 -22.26 13.71 -4.72
CA TYR A 296 -22.45 12.68 -3.69
C TYR A 296 -22.51 13.27 -2.29
N LEU A 297 -23.18 12.53 -1.41
CA LEU A 297 -23.16 12.67 0.04
C LEU A 297 -22.78 11.30 0.65
N LEU A 298 -21.97 11.32 1.69
CA LEU A 298 -21.55 10.15 2.45
C LEU A 298 -21.57 10.51 3.94
N ALA A 299 -22.24 9.69 4.74
CA ALA A 299 -22.18 9.72 6.19
C ALA A 299 -21.74 8.34 6.68
N ARG A 300 -20.74 8.31 7.55
CA ARG A 300 -20.28 7.09 8.21
C ARG A 300 -20.19 7.35 9.70
N TRP A 301 -20.92 6.57 10.47
CA TRP A 301 -20.87 6.56 11.92
C TRP A 301 -20.17 5.30 12.39
N VAL A 302 -19.27 5.43 13.34
CA VAL A 302 -18.61 4.30 14.00
C VAL A 302 -18.88 4.40 15.50
N PHE A 303 -19.33 3.31 16.09
CA PHE A 303 -19.48 3.14 17.53
C PHE A 303 -18.65 1.98 18.00
N GLN A 304 -17.81 2.21 19.00
CA GLN A 304 -16.79 1.25 19.42
C GLN A 304 -16.85 1.08 20.95
N PRO A 305 -17.77 0.24 21.46
CA PRO A 305 -17.98 0.08 22.90
C PRO A 305 -16.83 -0.63 23.62
N SER A 306 -16.01 -1.40 22.91
CA SER A 306 -14.87 -2.11 23.50
C SER A 306 -13.74 -2.28 22.47
N ILE A 307 -12.57 -2.81 22.88
CA ILE A 307 -11.50 -3.16 21.92
C ILE A 307 -11.92 -4.23 20.89
N ASP A 308 -12.76 -5.15 21.34
CA ASP A 308 -13.10 -6.32 20.56
C ASP A 308 -14.37 -6.14 19.75
N GLU A 309 -15.05 -4.99 19.85
CA GLU A 309 -16.37 -4.76 19.26
C GLU A 309 -16.43 -3.41 18.51
N SER A 310 -17.13 -3.38 17.38
CA SER A 310 -17.51 -2.12 16.74
C SER A 310 -18.74 -2.23 15.86
N TRP A 311 -19.58 -1.22 15.93
CA TRP A 311 -20.69 -0.98 15.03
C TRP A 311 -20.30 0.11 14.04
N GLN A 312 -20.69 -0.04 12.78
CA GLN A 312 -20.54 0.99 11.77
C GLN A 312 -21.82 1.13 10.96
N GLY A 313 -22.35 2.34 10.88
CA GLY A 313 -23.43 2.72 9.98
C GLY A 313 -22.87 3.51 8.81
N THR A 314 -23.27 3.18 7.58
CA THR A 314 -22.88 3.91 6.38
C THR A 314 -24.12 4.27 5.58
N PHE A 315 -24.26 5.54 5.23
CA PHE A 315 -25.26 6.04 4.30
C PHE A 315 -24.57 6.80 3.19
N SER A 316 -24.91 6.53 1.94
CA SER A 316 -24.45 7.32 0.81
C SER A 316 -25.54 7.51 -0.23
N TRP A 317 -25.54 8.71 -0.79
CA TRP A 317 -26.37 9.10 -1.92
C TRP A 317 -25.47 9.67 -3.00
N SER A 318 -25.71 9.29 -4.26
CA SER A 318 -25.01 9.89 -5.39
C SER A 318 -25.94 10.04 -6.58
N GLU A 319 -25.74 11.12 -7.32
CA GLU A 319 -26.47 11.42 -8.53
C GLU A 319 -25.49 11.76 -9.65
N GLU A 320 -25.71 11.20 -10.84
CA GLU A 320 -24.93 11.47 -12.05
C GLU A 320 -25.89 11.89 -13.16
N ARG A 321 -25.51 12.90 -13.94
CA ARG A 321 -26.21 13.32 -15.15
C ARG A 321 -25.22 13.40 -16.29
N ALA A 322 -25.49 12.66 -17.35
CA ALA A 322 -24.71 12.67 -18.58
C ALA A 322 -25.53 13.28 -19.71
N THR A 323 -24.91 14.15 -20.50
CA THR A 323 -25.44 14.70 -21.74
C THR A 323 -24.50 14.27 -22.86
N ASP A 324 -25.01 13.41 -23.73
CA ASP A 324 -24.34 12.99 -24.97
C ASP A 324 -25.41 12.93 -26.06
N ARG A 325 -25.44 13.95 -26.91
CA ARG A 325 -26.43 14.08 -27.98
C ARG A 325 -25.78 14.66 -29.23
N PHE A 326 -25.95 14.00 -30.37
CA PHE A 326 -25.36 14.41 -31.63
C PHE A 326 -26.24 14.03 -32.83
N ILE A 327 -25.95 14.62 -33.99
CA ILE A 327 -26.63 14.32 -35.25
C ILE A 327 -25.79 13.30 -36.01
N TYR A 328 -26.42 12.21 -36.42
CA TYR A 328 -25.79 11.19 -37.24
C TYR A 328 -25.45 11.74 -38.63
N GLN A 329 -24.22 11.53 -39.09
CA GLN A 329 -23.68 12.19 -40.29
C GLN A 329 -23.62 11.27 -41.53
N ARG A 330 -24.07 10.01 -41.40
CA ARG A 330 -24.06 9.05 -42.51
C ARG A 330 -24.96 9.54 -43.67
N PRO A 331 -24.48 9.54 -44.93
CA PRO A 331 -25.30 9.82 -46.09
C PRO A 331 -26.58 8.96 -46.13
N GLY A 332 -27.73 9.57 -46.42
CA GLY A 332 -29.04 8.91 -46.42
C GLY A 332 -29.72 8.80 -45.04
N LEU A 333 -29.01 9.09 -43.94
CA LEU A 333 -29.55 9.15 -42.57
C LEU A 333 -29.26 10.49 -41.88
N GLN A 334 -29.05 11.54 -42.68
CA GLN A 334 -28.74 12.88 -42.20
C GLN A 334 -29.88 13.43 -41.34
N GLY A 335 -29.54 14.05 -40.20
CA GLY A 335 -30.51 14.68 -39.30
C GLY A 335 -31.11 13.75 -38.24
N VAL A 336 -30.82 12.44 -38.27
CA VAL A 336 -31.20 11.53 -37.18
C VAL A 336 -30.43 11.91 -35.92
N VAL A 337 -31.14 12.16 -34.82
CA VAL A 337 -30.55 12.51 -33.54
C VAL A 337 -30.22 11.22 -32.77
N ILE A 338 -28.97 11.08 -32.36
CA ILE A 338 -28.52 10.08 -31.40
C ILE A 338 -28.40 10.75 -30.04
N ASP A 339 -29.00 10.15 -29.01
CA ASP A 339 -29.03 10.69 -27.66
C ASP A 339 -28.78 9.56 -26.65
N PHE A 340 -27.72 9.67 -25.86
CA PHE A 340 -27.38 8.79 -24.75
C PHE A 340 -27.55 9.49 -23.39
N GLY A 341 -28.20 10.66 -23.38
CA GLY A 341 -28.45 11.47 -22.20
C GLY A 341 -29.25 10.71 -21.13
N ASN A 342 -28.82 10.84 -19.88
CA ASN A 342 -29.42 10.12 -18.77
C ASN A 342 -29.19 10.84 -17.43
N GLN A 343 -30.02 10.50 -16.45
CA GLN A 343 -29.92 10.94 -15.06
C GLN A 343 -30.09 9.77 -14.12
N GLU A 344 -29.07 9.51 -13.31
CA GLU A 344 -28.98 8.35 -12.45
C GLU A 344 -28.86 8.72 -11.00
N ARG A 345 -29.40 7.87 -10.14
CA ARG A 345 -29.32 8.03 -8.70
C ARG A 345 -29.09 6.69 -8.05
N ARG A 346 -28.11 6.68 -7.14
CA ARG A 346 -27.77 5.55 -6.29
C ARG A 346 -27.94 5.92 -4.83
N LEU A 347 -28.57 5.04 -4.07
CA LEU A 347 -28.70 5.13 -2.62
C LEU A 347 -28.18 3.84 -2.01
N HIS A 348 -27.35 3.97 -0.97
CA HIS A 348 -26.82 2.86 -0.22
C HIS A 348 -26.91 3.15 1.27
N ALA A 349 -27.43 2.18 2.03
CA ALA A 349 -27.47 2.22 3.49
C ALA A 349 -27.05 0.85 4.02
N GLU A 350 -26.13 0.82 4.98
CA GLU A 350 -25.62 -0.42 5.57
C GLU A 350 -25.30 -0.21 7.04
N ILE A 351 -25.63 -1.20 7.87
CA ILE A 351 -25.15 -1.31 9.25
C ILE A 351 -24.35 -2.60 9.34
N GLN A 352 -23.15 -2.51 9.89
CA GLN A 352 -22.29 -3.64 10.16
C GLN A 352 -21.85 -3.68 11.62
N HIS A 353 -21.58 -4.87 12.11
CA HIS A 353 -21.11 -5.15 13.46
C HIS A 353 -19.96 -6.14 13.38
N GLN A 354 -18.82 -5.76 13.95
CA GLN A 354 -17.68 -6.65 14.14
C GLN A 354 -17.50 -6.93 15.63
N PHE A 355 -17.16 -8.17 15.97
CA PHE A 355 -16.85 -8.54 17.33
C PHE A 355 -15.88 -9.73 17.41
N ARG A 356 -15.15 -9.85 18.51
CA ARG A 356 -14.36 -11.04 18.85
C ARG A 356 -15.12 -11.95 19.81
N ALA A 357 -15.25 -13.23 19.46
CA ALA A 357 -15.89 -14.24 20.30
C ALA A 357 -14.84 -15.20 20.87
N GLY A 358 -14.38 -14.95 22.10
CA GLY A 358 -13.28 -15.71 22.71
C GLY A 358 -11.92 -15.38 22.07
N GLN A 359 -10.93 -16.25 22.23
CA GLN A 359 -9.57 -15.98 21.75
C GLN A 359 -9.37 -16.32 20.27
N HIS A 360 -10.17 -17.23 19.72
CA HIS A 360 -9.93 -17.80 18.38
C HIS A 360 -10.81 -17.22 17.27
N TRP A 361 -11.93 -16.56 17.59
CA TRP A 361 -12.90 -16.14 16.58
C TRP A 361 -13.04 -14.64 16.48
N ARG A 362 -13.03 -14.14 15.25
CA ARG A 362 -13.40 -12.78 14.90
C ARG A 362 -14.49 -12.81 13.86
N TRP A 363 -15.54 -12.07 14.11
CA TRP A 363 -16.74 -12.04 13.29
C TRP A 363 -16.98 -10.63 12.78
N VAL A 364 -17.50 -10.53 11.57
CA VAL A 364 -18.16 -9.31 11.08
C VAL A 364 -19.37 -9.70 10.27
N TRP A 365 -20.50 -9.06 10.53
CA TRP A 365 -21.71 -9.21 9.75
C TRP A 365 -22.35 -7.86 9.49
N GLY A 366 -23.19 -7.76 8.48
CA GLY A 366 -23.92 -6.54 8.20
C GLY A 366 -25.12 -6.74 7.30
N VAL A 367 -26.06 -5.81 7.42
CA VAL A 367 -27.29 -5.75 6.64
C VAL A 367 -27.33 -4.42 5.90
N GLY A 368 -27.81 -4.45 4.66
CA GLY A 368 -27.86 -3.24 3.84
C GLY A 368 -28.91 -3.26 2.74
N LEU A 369 -29.11 -2.08 2.17
CA LEU A 369 -29.98 -1.80 1.04
C LEU A 369 -29.20 -0.99 0.01
N ASN A 370 -29.28 -1.41 -1.25
CA ASN A 370 -28.83 -0.62 -2.38
C ASN A 370 -30.00 -0.38 -3.35
N GLU A 371 -30.24 0.86 -3.74
CA GLU A 371 -31.19 1.23 -4.80
C GLU A 371 -30.42 1.95 -5.91
N ASP A 372 -30.47 1.39 -7.12
CA ASP A 372 -29.97 2.03 -8.34
C ASP A 372 -31.16 2.41 -9.21
N SER A 373 -31.16 3.63 -9.74
CA SER A 373 -32.27 4.14 -10.55
C SER A 373 -31.82 5.07 -11.67
N ALA A 374 -32.48 5.01 -12.82
CA ALA A 374 -32.12 5.81 -14.00
C ALA A 374 -33.37 6.37 -14.69
N LEU A 375 -33.26 7.61 -15.17
CA LEU A 375 -34.23 8.26 -16.06
C LEU A 375 -33.51 8.59 -17.36
N SER A 376 -33.98 8.00 -18.46
CA SER A 376 -33.48 8.28 -19.81
C SER A 376 -34.54 7.88 -20.83
N PRO A 377 -35.39 8.84 -21.26
CA PRO A 377 -36.30 8.63 -22.38
C PRO A 377 -35.62 8.05 -23.63
N PRO A 378 -34.40 8.47 -24.05
CA PRO A 378 -33.79 7.91 -25.25
C PRO A 378 -33.26 6.48 -25.08
N LEU A 379 -32.88 6.06 -23.87
CA LEU A 379 -32.35 4.70 -23.65
C LEU A 379 -33.42 3.65 -23.28
N PHE A 380 -34.53 4.09 -22.69
CA PHE A 380 -35.57 3.21 -22.16
C PHE A 380 -36.94 3.39 -22.81
N PHE A 381 -37.09 4.37 -23.71
CA PHE A 381 -38.36 4.78 -24.33
C PHE A 381 -39.50 4.98 -23.30
N ARG A 382 -39.15 5.61 -22.17
CA ARG A 382 -40.04 5.86 -21.03
C ARG A 382 -39.70 7.20 -20.36
N ASP A 383 -40.74 7.94 -20.00
CA ASP A 383 -40.62 9.22 -19.28
C ASP A 383 -40.58 9.07 -17.74
N SER A 384 -40.53 7.82 -17.25
CA SER A 384 -40.48 7.50 -15.83
C SER A 384 -39.15 6.86 -15.43
N ARG A 385 -38.77 7.05 -14.17
CA ARG A 385 -37.54 6.49 -13.60
C ARG A 385 -37.67 4.98 -13.41
N LEU A 386 -36.72 4.22 -13.94
CA LEU A 386 -36.55 2.81 -13.66
C LEU A 386 -35.72 2.66 -12.38
N ALA A 387 -36.04 1.67 -11.54
CA ALA A 387 -35.32 1.39 -10.31
C ALA A 387 -35.13 -0.11 -10.10
N GLN A 388 -34.02 -0.46 -9.46
CA GLN A 388 -33.74 -1.79 -8.95
C GLN A 388 -33.26 -1.68 -7.51
N ARG A 389 -33.71 -2.63 -6.67
CA ARG A 389 -33.41 -2.67 -5.24
C ARG A 389 -32.76 -3.98 -4.88
N ASP A 390 -31.79 -3.93 -3.98
CA ASP A 390 -31.02 -5.07 -3.53
C ASP A 390 -30.88 -5.05 -2.00
N TRP A 391 -31.55 -5.98 -1.34
CA TRP A 391 -31.42 -6.23 0.10
C TRP A 391 -30.28 -7.20 0.34
N ARG A 392 -29.41 -6.89 1.29
CA ARG A 392 -28.09 -7.51 1.44
C ARG A 392 -27.86 -7.94 2.88
N LEU A 393 -27.30 -9.13 3.05
CA LEU A 393 -26.75 -9.66 4.30
C LEU A 393 -25.37 -10.24 3.99
N PHE A 394 -24.37 -9.91 4.80
CA PHE A 394 -23.08 -10.58 4.74
C PHE A 394 -22.62 -11.02 6.13
N VAL A 395 -21.84 -12.08 6.16
CA VAL A 395 -21.17 -12.61 7.35
C VAL A 395 -19.78 -13.08 6.96
N ASN A 396 -18.76 -12.67 7.70
CA ASN A 396 -17.40 -13.17 7.61
C ASN A 396 -16.92 -13.59 9.00
N ALA A 397 -16.16 -14.68 9.03
CA ALA A 397 -15.55 -15.25 10.22
C ALA A 397 -14.09 -15.57 9.95
N GLU A 398 -13.23 -15.14 10.86
CA GLU A 398 -11.82 -15.54 10.96
C GLU A 398 -11.69 -16.44 12.19
N TRP A 399 -11.08 -17.60 12.00
CA TRP A 399 -10.86 -18.60 13.03
C TRP A 399 -9.39 -18.97 13.08
N ALA A 400 -8.71 -18.61 14.17
CA ALA A 400 -7.40 -19.15 14.51
C ALA A 400 -7.55 -20.60 15.00
N LEU A 401 -7.57 -21.54 14.05
CA LEU A 401 -7.77 -22.97 14.28
C LEU A 401 -6.63 -23.57 15.09
N ALA A 402 -5.40 -23.13 14.83
CA ALA A 402 -4.16 -23.47 15.53
C ALA A 402 -3.18 -22.29 15.39
N PRO A 403 -2.05 -22.26 16.12
CA PRO A 403 -1.06 -21.17 16.01
C PRO A 403 -0.60 -20.89 14.57
N ASP A 404 -0.49 -21.93 13.76
CA ASP A 404 -0.01 -21.87 12.38
C ASP A 404 -1.14 -21.94 11.33
N TRP A 405 -2.41 -21.95 11.74
CA TRP A 405 -3.55 -22.16 10.86
C TRP A 405 -4.68 -21.17 11.12
N VAL A 406 -4.98 -20.36 10.11
CA VAL A 406 -6.10 -19.40 10.13
C VAL A 406 -7.09 -19.75 9.03
N LEU A 407 -8.34 -19.99 9.41
CA LEU A 407 -9.46 -20.19 8.49
C LEU A 407 -10.26 -18.89 8.35
N ASN A 408 -10.60 -18.54 7.12
CA ASN A 408 -11.47 -17.43 6.77
C ASN A 408 -12.67 -17.96 5.98
N ALA A 409 -13.87 -17.78 6.51
CA ALA A 409 -15.13 -18.13 5.84
C ALA A 409 -15.98 -16.88 5.65
N GLY A 410 -16.59 -16.72 4.47
CA GLY A 410 -17.44 -15.59 4.14
C GLY A 410 -18.66 -16.00 3.34
N LEU A 411 -19.80 -15.37 3.61
CA LEU A 411 -21.03 -15.52 2.86
C LEU A 411 -21.67 -14.15 2.68
N PHE A 412 -21.95 -13.80 1.42
CA PHE A 412 -22.84 -12.70 1.09
C PHE A 412 -24.09 -13.27 0.43
N THR A 413 -25.26 -12.81 0.85
CA THR A 413 -26.54 -13.19 0.30
C THR A 413 -27.46 -11.99 0.19
N GLY A 414 -28.40 -12.03 -0.74
CA GLY A 414 -29.32 -10.93 -0.94
C GLY A 414 -30.52 -11.30 -1.78
N ARG A 415 -31.41 -10.33 -1.95
CA ARG A 415 -32.58 -10.41 -2.84
C ARG A 415 -32.63 -9.16 -3.71
N HIS A 416 -32.33 -9.36 -4.99
CA HIS A 416 -32.44 -8.35 -6.01
C HIS A 416 -33.88 -8.31 -6.56
N SER A 417 -34.43 -7.11 -6.78
CA SER A 417 -35.83 -6.91 -7.16
C SER A 417 -36.23 -7.58 -8.48
N HIS A 418 -35.26 -7.77 -9.39
CA HIS A 418 -35.51 -8.32 -10.73
C HIS A 418 -34.89 -9.71 -10.95
N THR A 419 -33.73 -9.99 -10.35
CA THR A 419 -33.02 -11.26 -10.56
C THR A 419 -33.19 -12.26 -9.43
N GLY A 420 -33.89 -11.89 -8.35
CA GLY A 420 -34.21 -12.77 -7.24
C GLY A 420 -33.07 -12.93 -6.24
N SER A 421 -33.06 -14.07 -5.55
CA SER A 421 -32.11 -14.35 -4.47
C SER A 421 -30.78 -14.89 -4.98
N TYR A 422 -29.70 -14.51 -4.33
CA TYR A 422 -28.35 -14.98 -4.65
C TYR A 422 -27.50 -15.19 -3.40
N ALA A 423 -26.43 -15.97 -3.56
CA ALA A 423 -25.44 -16.22 -2.52
C ALA A 423 -24.05 -16.38 -3.16
N THR A 424 -23.03 -15.83 -2.50
CA THR A 424 -21.63 -15.87 -2.92
C THR A 424 -20.77 -16.26 -1.72
N PRO A 425 -20.44 -17.56 -1.57
CA PRO A 425 -19.59 -18.05 -0.49
C PRO A 425 -18.10 -17.91 -0.82
N ARG A 426 -17.27 -17.91 0.23
CA ARG A 426 -15.81 -17.97 0.16
C ARG A 426 -15.25 -18.76 1.33
N PHE A 427 -14.24 -19.58 1.06
CA PHE A 427 -13.47 -20.33 2.05
C PHE A 427 -11.99 -20.23 1.72
N MET A 428 -11.21 -19.68 2.65
CA MET A 428 -9.76 -19.54 2.56
C MET A 428 -9.11 -20.11 3.81
N ILE A 429 -8.02 -20.85 3.66
CA ILE A 429 -7.22 -21.35 4.77
C ILE A 429 -5.76 -20.93 4.56
N ASN A 430 -5.17 -20.37 5.60
CA ASN A 430 -3.81 -19.88 5.63
C ASN A 430 -2.99 -20.76 6.57
N HIS A 431 -1.85 -21.24 6.08
CA HIS A 431 -0.86 -21.97 6.86
C HIS A 431 0.41 -21.14 6.99
N HIS A 432 0.74 -20.72 8.21
CA HIS A 432 1.99 -20.06 8.53
C HIS A 432 3.08 -21.12 8.71
N ILE A 433 3.94 -21.28 7.71
CA ILE A 433 5.10 -22.18 7.79
C ILE A 433 6.08 -21.63 8.82
N THR A 434 6.24 -20.31 8.81
CA THR A 434 6.92 -19.50 9.83
C THR A 434 6.18 -18.15 9.93
N PRO A 435 6.50 -17.28 10.90
CA PRO A 435 5.88 -15.94 10.98
C PRO A 435 6.03 -15.09 9.71
N ASP A 436 7.07 -15.33 8.91
CA ASP A 436 7.37 -14.59 7.68
C ASP A 436 6.88 -15.29 6.40
N HIS A 437 6.45 -16.54 6.48
CA HIS A 437 6.14 -17.37 5.32
C HIS A 437 4.77 -18.04 5.46
N THR A 438 3.83 -17.66 4.59
CA THR A 438 2.46 -18.16 4.61
C THR A 438 2.04 -18.73 3.27
N VAL A 439 1.41 -19.90 3.27
CA VAL A 439 0.73 -20.48 2.10
C VAL A 439 -0.77 -20.39 2.31
N ARG A 440 -1.52 -20.04 1.27
CA ARG A 440 -2.98 -19.87 1.31
C ARG A 440 -3.63 -20.75 0.28
N PHE A 441 -4.77 -21.33 0.64
CA PHE A 441 -5.62 -22.10 -0.26
C PHE A 441 -7.01 -21.49 -0.25
N GLY A 442 -7.59 -21.31 -1.44
CA GLY A 442 -8.79 -20.49 -1.56
C GLY A 442 -9.80 -20.99 -2.58
N LEU A 443 -11.08 -20.88 -2.20
CA LEU A 443 -12.24 -21.14 -3.04
C LEU A 443 -13.24 -20.00 -2.87
N ALA A 444 -13.63 -19.36 -3.97
CA ALA A 444 -14.58 -18.25 -3.94
C ALA A 444 -15.57 -18.34 -5.10
N SER A 445 -16.80 -17.86 -4.90
CA SER A 445 -17.72 -17.58 -5.99
C SER A 445 -18.19 -16.13 -5.92
N ALA A 446 -18.40 -15.51 -7.08
CA ALA A 446 -18.93 -14.17 -7.20
C ALA A 446 -19.93 -14.05 -8.36
N GLN A 447 -20.69 -12.96 -8.32
CA GLN A 447 -21.71 -12.68 -9.32
C GLN A 447 -21.75 -11.19 -9.67
N ARG A 448 -22.14 -10.89 -10.90
CA ARG A 448 -22.50 -9.53 -11.35
C ARG A 448 -23.97 -9.51 -11.70
N ALA A 449 -24.74 -8.62 -11.08
CA ALA A 449 -26.13 -8.42 -11.46
C ALA A 449 -26.19 -7.70 -12.83
N PRO A 450 -27.20 -8.02 -13.68
CA PRO A 450 -27.43 -7.26 -14.90
C PRO A 450 -27.67 -5.78 -14.61
N THR A 451 -27.31 -4.90 -15.53
CA THR A 451 -27.52 -3.46 -15.41
C THR A 451 -28.95 -3.08 -15.80
N LEU A 452 -29.35 -1.82 -15.54
CA LEU A 452 -30.67 -1.32 -15.94
C LEU A 452 -30.84 -1.36 -17.47
N PHE A 453 -29.78 -1.08 -18.24
CA PHE A 453 -29.82 -1.15 -19.69
C PHE A 453 -29.89 -2.59 -20.20
N GLU A 454 -29.10 -3.51 -19.65
CA GLU A 454 -29.18 -4.94 -20.00
C GLU A 454 -30.59 -5.51 -19.74
N GLN A 455 -31.32 -5.02 -18.73
CA GLN A 455 -32.67 -5.48 -18.39
C GLN A 455 -33.80 -4.76 -19.14
N PHE A 456 -33.67 -3.45 -19.39
CA PHE A 456 -34.82 -2.60 -19.76
C PHE A 456 -34.60 -1.71 -20.99
N ALA A 457 -33.48 -1.83 -21.72
CA ALA A 457 -33.24 -0.97 -22.88
C ALA A 457 -34.34 -1.07 -23.95
N ASP A 458 -34.78 0.09 -24.41
CA ASP A 458 -35.66 0.27 -25.55
C ASP A 458 -35.19 1.53 -26.28
N VAL A 459 -34.29 1.34 -27.25
CA VAL A 459 -33.62 2.45 -27.95
C VAL A 459 -34.22 2.60 -29.34
N ARG A 460 -34.92 3.72 -29.57
CA ARG A 460 -35.63 4.01 -30.82
C ARG A 460 -35.10 5.29 -31.46
N TYR A 461 -34.92 5.25 -32.77
CA TYR A 461 -34.53 6.42 -33.56
C TYR A 461 -35.63 6.80 -34.53
N PHE A 462 -35.72 8.11 -34.78
CA PHE A 462 -36.72 8.73 -35.63
C PHE A 462 -36.03 9.60 -36.67
N ARG A 463 -36.64 9.74 -37.84
CA ARG A 463 -36.20 10.69 -38.87
C ARG A 463 -36.53 12.13 -38.44
N PRO A 464 -35.94 13.15 -39.10
CA PRO A 464 -36.24 14.56 -38.80
C PRO A 464 -37.73 14.94 -38.91
N ASP A 465 -38.49 14.22 -39.73
CA ASP A 465 -39.95 14.40 -39.89
C ASP A 465 -40.78 13.73 -38.79
N GLY A 466 -40.14 13.10 -37.79
CA GLY A 466 -40.78 12.38 -36.70
C GLY A 466 -41.20 10.95 -37.05
N SER A 467 -41.03 10.50 -38.29
CA SER A 467 -41.34 9.12 -38.67
C SER A 467 -40.38 8.13 -38.00
N PHE A 468 -40.90 6.99 -37.56
CA PHE A 468 -40.08 5.93 -36.98
C PHE A 468 -39.05 5.43 -38.00
N LEU A 469 -37.79 5.40 -37.60
CA LEU A 469 -36.69 4.92 -38.44
C LEU A 469 -36.34 3.47 -38.10
N THR A 470 -35.91 3.23 -36.87
CA THR A 470 -35.44 1.92 -36.43
C THR A 470 -35.35 1.81 -34.90
N ARG A 471 -35.16 0.59 -34.41
CA ARG A 471 -34.84 0.26 -33.03
C ARG A 471 -33.49 -0.44 -33.00
N THR A 472 -32.63 -0.13 -32.03
CA THR A 472 -31.29 -0.76 -31.92
C THR A 472 -31.15 -1.67 -30.72
N PHE A 473 -31.84 -1.39 -29.62
CA PHE A 473 -31.87 -2.28 -28.45
C PHE A 473 -33.31 -2.56 -28.00
N VAL A 474 -33.57 -3.84 -27.73
CA VAL A 474 -34.82 -4.40 -27.24
C VAL A 474 -34.50 -5.41 -26.14
N SER A 475 -34.30 -4.94 -24.91
CA SER A 475 -34.01 -5.87 -23.82
C SER A 475 -35.25 -6.69 -23.46
N SER A 476 -35.15 -8.01 -23.56
CA SER A 476 -36.21 -8.93 -23.13
C SER A 476 -36.36 -9.03 -21.61
N GLY A 477 -35.34 -8.58 -20.87
CA GLY A 477 -35.29 -8.67 -19.41
C GLY A 477 -35.03 -10.09 -18.88
N GLN A 478 -34.67 -11.03 -19.74
CA GLN A 478 -34.46 -12.44 -19.37
C GLN A 478 -33.01 -12.76 -18.94
N VAL A 479 -32.14 -11.75 -18.91
CA VAL A 479 -30.74 -11.89 -18.49
C VAL A 479 -30.62 -12.28 -17.03
N ARG A 480 -29.75 -13.25 -16.76
CA ARG A 480 -29.39 -13.73 -15.43
C ARG A 480 -28.03 -13.17 -15.02
N PRO A 481 -27.72 -13.12 -13.71
CA PRO A 481 -26.41 -12.69 -13.24
C PRO A 481 -25.25 -13.50 -13.83
N GLU A 482 -24.17 -12.82 -14.22
CA GLU A 482 -22.89 -13.44 -14.57
C GLU A 482 -22.32 -14.12 -13.32
N ARG A 483 -21.52 -15.20 -13.48
CA ARG A 483 -20.93 -15.93 -12.35
C ARG A 483 -19.46 -16.21 -12.58
N LEU A 484 -18.67 -16.04 -11.51
CA LEU A 484 -17.29 -16.48 -11.42
C LEU A 484 -17.14 -17.51 -10.31
N VAL A 485 -16.32 -18.54 -10.56
CA VAL A 485 -15.79 -19.45 -9.54
C VAL A 485 -14.27 -19.40 -9.65
N SER A 486 -13.61 -19.06 -8.55
CA SER A 486 -12.15 -18.94 -8.46
C SER A 486 -11.59 -19.96 -7.47
N ARG A 487 -10.49 -20.59 -7.86
CA ARG A 487 -9.68 -21.48 -7.03
C ARG A 487 -8.26 -20.97 -7.05
N GLU A 488 -7.63 -20.89 -5.89
CA GLU A 488 -6.29 -20.32 -5.79
C GLU A 488 -5.41 -21.03 -4.76
N ILE A 489 -4.11 -20.99 -5.07
CA ILE A 489 -3.03 -21.31 -4.13
C ILE A 489 -2.07 -20.13 -4.18
N SER A 490 -1.80 -19.54 -3.01
CA SER A 490 -0.96 -18.35 -2.91
C SER A 490 0.14 -18.54 -1.88
N TYR A 491 1.25 -17.84 -2.06
CA TYR A 491 2.39 -17.82 -1.15
C TYR A 491 2.79 -16.38 -0.88
N LEU A 492 2.93 -16.02 0.39
CA LEU A 492 3.51 -14.77 0.84
C LEU A 492 4.75 -15.08 1.69
N GLY A 493 5.92 -14.66 1.22
CA GLY A 493 7.18 -14.78 1.94
C GLY A 493 7.81 -13.42 2.18
N ARG A 494 8.24 -13.18 3.41
CA ARG A 494 9.12 -12.07 3.79
C ARG A 494 10.52 -12.62 4.03
N PHE A 495 11.53 -11.96 3.50
CA PHE A 495 12.92 -12.29 3.74
C PHE A 495 13.59 -11.07 4.37
N PRO A 496 13.51 -10.93 5.71
CA PRO A 496 14.03 -9.76 6.41
C PRO A 496 15.51 -9.50 6.11
N ALA A 497 16.33 -10.55 6.02
CA ALA A 497 17.76 -10.44 5.70
C ALA A 497 18.07 -9.83 4.32
N LEU A 498 17.08 -9.78 3.42
CA LEU A 498 17.21 -9.19 2.08
C LEU A 498 16.34 -7.93 1.92
N ASN A 499 15.56 -7.55 2.94
CA ASN A 499 14.48 -6.56 2.84
C ASN A 499 13.57 -6.83 1.63
N LEU A 500 13.17 -8.08 1.46
CA LEU A 500 12.44 -8.59 0.30
C LEU A 500 11.09 -9.15 0.72
N VAL A 501 10.04 -8.83 -0.03
CA VAL A 501 8.72 -9.45 0.07
C VAL A 501 8.36 -10.04 -1.28
N TRP A 502 7.92 -11.30 -1.26
CA TRP A 502 7.45 -12.02 -2.43
C TRP A 502 6.03 -12.54 -2.19
N ASP A 503 5.10 -12.11 -3.04
CA ASP A 503 3.72 -12.57 -3.06
C ASP A 503 3.47 -13.23 -4.43
N ALA A 504 3.09 -14.51 -4.44
CA ALA A 504 2.79 -15.28 -5.65
C ALA A 504 1.43 -15.96 -5.52
N ARG A 505 0.68 -16.02 -6.63
CA ARG A 505 -0.66 -16.63 -6.70
C ARG A 505 -0.81 -17.43 -7.98
N LEU A 506 -1.15 -18.71 -7.83
CA LEU A 506 -1.59 -19.60 -8.90
C LEU A 506 -3.13 -19.67 -8.84
N TYR A 507 -3.80 -19.47 -9.97
CA TYR A 507 -5.27 -19.39 -10.03
C TYR A 507 -5.87 -20.21 -11.18
N ASP A 508 -7.10 -20.68 -10.94
CA ASP A 508 -8.00 -21.30 -11.92
C ASP A 508 -9.39 -20.66 -11.76
N GLU A 509 -9.79 -19.90 -12.77
CA GLU A 509 -11.01 -19.08 -12.75
C GLU A 509 -11.94 -19.49 -13.89
N ARG A 510 -13.18 -19.84 -13.53
CA ARG A 510 -14.24 -20.18 -14.48
C ARG A 510 -15.34 -19.14 -14.42
N PHE A 511 -15.51 -18.43 -15.52
CA PHE A 511 -16.56 -17.44 -15.71
C PHE A 511 -17.67 -18.07 -16.56
N ASP A 512 -18.92 -18.00 -16.11
CA ASP A 512 -20.08 -18.56 -16.79
C ASP A 512 -21.19 -17.51 -16.94
N ARG A 513 -22.07 -17.71 -17.93
CA ARG A 513 -23.24 -16.87 -18.22
C ARG A 513 -22.89 -15.42 -18.56
N GLU A 514 -21.89 -15.22 -19.42
CA GLU A 514 -21.54 -13.87 -19.90
C GLU A 514 -22.78 -13.16 -20.43
N ILE A 515 -23.03 -11.93 -19.99
CA ILE A 515 -24.08 -11.10 -20.59
C ILE A 515 -23.46 -10.40 -21.79
N ASP A 516 -24.02 -10.66 -22.97
CA ASP A 516 -23.58 -10.04 -24.23
C ASP A 516 -24.80 -9.72 -25.10
N SER A 517 -24.60 -8.83 -26.06
CA SER A 517 -25.66 -8.42 -26.99
C SER A 517 -25.65 -9.30 -28.25
N PHE A 518 -26.82 -9.81 -28.62
CA PHE A 518 -27.04 -10.63 -29.81
C PHE A 518 -27.96 -9.92 -30.80
N SER A 519 -27.75 -10.10 -32.11
CA SER A 519 -28.60 -9.47 -33.14
C SER A 519 -29.90 -10.25 -33.33
N LEU A 520 -31.03 -9.55 -33.30
CA LEU A 520 -32.35 -10.10 -33.65
C LEU A 520 -32.65 -10.00 -35.17
N GLY A 521 -31.65 -9.57 -35.97
CA GLY A 521 -31.82 -9.19 -37.36
C GLY A 521 -31.78 -7.67 -37.56
N GLY A 522 -31.18 -7.23 -38.67
CA GLY A 522 -30.95 -5.81 -38.94
C GLY A 522 -30.08 -5.14 -37.86
N LEU A 523 -30.52 -3.99 -37.35
CA LEU A 523 -29.83 -3.23 -36.30
C LEU A 523 -30.29 -3.56 -34.88
N GLN A 524 -31.33 -4.39 -34.73
CA GLN A 524 -31.91 -4.70 -33.42
C GLN A 524 -31.05 -5.70 -32.66
N ARG A 525 -30.85 -5.43 -31.37
CA ARG A 525 -30.12 -6.28 -30.44
C ARG A 525 -30.90 -6.51 -29.15
N ASP A 526 -30.70 -7.68 -28.55
CA ASP A 526 -31.13 -8.02 -27.18
C ASP A 526 -29.91 -8.51 -26.38
N PHE A 527 -29.98 -8.43 -25.06
CA PHE A 527 -28.98 -9.01 -24.16
C PHE A 527 -29.42 -10.41 -23.75
N ILE A 528 -28.51 -11.37 -23.89
CA ILE A 528 -28.71 -12.76 -23.47
C ILE A 528 -27.49 -13.27 -22.73
N ASN A 529 -27.66 -14.30 -21.89
CA ASN A 529 -26.52 -15.01 -21.33
C ASN A 529 -25.92 -15.97 -22.36
N GLY A 530 -24.70 -15.71 -22.78
CA GLY A 530 -23.90 -16.60 -23.60
C GLY A 530 -23.14 -17.65 -22.78
N GLN A 531 -22.22 -18.35 -23.46
CA GLN A 531 -21.22 -19.18 -22.81
C GLN A 531 -20.17 -18.30 -22.11
N GLY A 532 -19.25 -18.94 -21.39
CA GLY A 532 -18.26 -18.28 -20.58
C GLY A 532 -16.84 -18.42 -21.09
N PHE A 533 -15.90 -18.34 -20.16
CA PHE A 533 -14.48 -18.57 -20.42
C PHE A 533 -13.79 -19.15 -19.19
N ARG A 534 -12.61 -19.73 -19.42
CA ARG A 534 -11.70 -20.16 -18.37
C ARG A 534 -10.38 -19.41 -18.50
N THR A 535 -9.85 -18.94 -17.36
CA THR A 535 -8.51 -18.37 -17.27
C THR A 535 -7.72 -19.07 -16.18
N GLN A 536 -6.47 -19.38 -16.48
CA GLN A 536 -5.55 -20.07 -15.58
C GLN A 536 -4.20 -19.38 -15.65
N GLY A 537 -3.52 -19.19 -14.52
CA GLY A 537 -2.27 -18.49 -14.56
C GLY A 537 -1.52 -18.41 -13.25
N LEU A 538 -0.34 -17.81 -13.34
CA LEU A 538 0.54 -17.46 -12.25
C LEU A 538 0.72 -15.95 -12.26
N GLU A 539 0.54 -15.31 -11.12
CA GLU A 539 0.95 -13.93 -10.92
C GLU A 539 1.88 -13.82 -9.71
N TYR A 540 2.80 -12.86 -9.74
CA TYR A 540 3.61 -12.54 -8.57
C TYR A 540 3.99 -11.07 -8.50
N GLN A 541 4.29 -10.63 -7.29
CA GLN A 541 4.84 -9.33 -6.94
C GLN A 541 6.06 -9.53 -6.05
N LEU A 542 7.17 -8.93 -6.46
CA LEU A 542 8.41 -8.84 -5.71
C LEU A 542 8.62 -7.38 -5.31
N ARG A 543 8.73 -7.11 -4.01
CA ARG A 543 9.14 -5.80 -3.48
C ARG A 543 10.46 -5.96 -2.78
N TRP A 544 11.48 -5.27 -3.26
CA TRP A 544 12.83 -5.40 -2.73
C TRP A 544 13.38 -4.04 -2.36
N GLN A 545 13.95 -3.94 -1.15
CA GLN A 545 14.67 -2.76 -0.70
C GLN A 545 16.13 -3.12 -0.49
N PRO A 546 16.91 -3.30 -1.57
CA PRO A 546 18.29 -3.75 -1.48
C PRO A 546 19.17 -2.79 -0.68
N MET A 547 18.80 -1.52 -0.62
CA MET A 547 19.45 -0.50 0.18
C MET A 547 18.53 0.63 0.62
N ALA A 548 18.96 1.40 1.62
CA ALA A 548 18.20 2.54 2.11
C ALA A 548 17.90 3.52 0.95
N GLY A 549 16.65 3.94 0.84
CA GLY A 549 16.19 4.81 -0.23
C GLY A 549 16.04 4.15 -1.61
N THR A 550 16.37 2.87 -1.77
CA THR A 550 16.17 2.12 -3.03
C THR A 550 15.01 1.16 -2.89
N HIS A 551 14.00 1.31 -3.75
CA HIS A 551 12.87 0.38 -3.83
C HIS A 551 12.76 -0.17 -5.23
N LEU A 552 12.72 -1.49 -5.34
CA LEU A 552 12.51 -2.21 -6.58
C LEU A 552 11.17 -2.94 -6.53
N LEU A 553 10.41 -2.86 -7.62
CA LEU A 553 9.16 -3.59 -7.83
C LEU A 553 9.30 -4.46 -9.06
N TRP A 554 8.87 -5.72 -8.95
CA TRP A 554 8.62 -6.55 -10.12
C TRP A 554 7.28 -7.26 -9.99
N ASN A 555 6.34 -6.87 -10.84
CA ASN A 555 5.08 -7.57 -11.03
C ASN A 555 5.14 -8.36 -12.34
N HIS A 556 4.56 -9.55 -12.34
CA HIS A 556 4.39 -10.35 -13.55
C HIS A 556 3.10 -11.15 -13.45
N ASN A 557 2.34 -11.19 -14.54
CA ASN A 557 1.21 -12.08 -14.74
C ASN A 557 1.49 -12.92 -15.98
N LEU A 558 1.35 -14.23 -15.83
CA LEU A 558 1.36 -15.24 -16.88
C LEU A 558 -0.03 -15.87 -16.90
N ASN A 559 -0.74 -15.76 -18.01
CA ASN A 559 -2.09 -16.30 -18.12
C ASN A 559 -2.29 -17.15 -19.38
N ARG A 560 -3.24 -18.06 -19.26
CA ARG A 560 -3.77 -18.88 -20.33
C ARG A 560 -5.28 -18.73 -20.33
N PHE A 561 -5.76 -18.01 -21.34
CA PHE A 561 -7.18 -17.70 -21.52
C PHE A 561 -7.80 -18.58 -22.61
N ARG A 562 -9.05 -19.04 -22.39
CA ARG A 562 -9.82 -19.80 -23.37
C ARG A 562 -11.31 -19.47 -23.30
N TRP A 563 -11.90 -19.09 -24.43
CA TRP A 563 -13.35 -19.00 -24.61
C TRP A 563 -13.99 -20.39 -24.66
N ASP A 564 -15.15 -20.53 -24.05
CA ASP A 564 -16.00 -21.71 -24.24
C ASP A 564 -16.73 -21.65 -25.59
N ASP A 565 -17.13 -20.45 -26.03
CA ASP A 565 -17.76 -20.19 -27.33
C ASP A 565 -16.73 -20.17 -28.47
N PRO A 566 -16.78 -21.13 -29.42
CA PRO A 566 -15.88 -21.15 -30.57
C PRO A 566 -15.96 -19.89 -31.44
N ALA A 567 -17.12 -19.21 -31.50
CA ALA A 567 -17.31 -18.01 -32.31
C ALA A 567 -16.54 -16.79 -31.75
N LYS A 568 -16.17 -16.82 -30.47
CA LYS A 568 -15.41 -15.75 -29.78
C LYS A 568 -13.90 -15.97 -29.78
N VAL A 569 -13.41 -17.11 -30.27
CA VAL A 569 -11.97 -17.39 -30.35
C VAL A 569 -11.25 -16.32 -31.17
N GLY A 570 -10.18 -15.75 -30.60
CA GLY A 570 -9.40 -14.65 -31.20
C GLY A 570 -10.02 -13.26 -31.01
N GLN A 571 -11.15 -13.14 -30.31
CA GLN A 571 -11.76 -11.87 -29.93
C GLN A 571 -11.54 -11.61 -28.43
N ARG A 572 -11.40 -10.34 -28.05
CA ARG A 572 -11.25 -9.90 -26.65
C ARG A 572 -10.27 -10.76 -25.83
N THR A 573 -9.14 -11.14 -26.41
CA THR A 573 -8.18 -12.06 -25.81
C THR A 573 -7.15 -11.25 -25.01
N PRO A 574 -7.02 -11.45 -23.68
CA PRO A 574 -6.01 -10.77 -22.88
C PRO A 574 -4.58 -11.21 -23.29
N PRO A 575 -3.56 -10.41 -23.00
CA PRO A 575 -2.17 -10.76 -23.30
C PRO A 575 -1.75 -11.97 -22.46
N ARG A 576 -1.01 -12.90 -23.06
CA ARG A 576 -0.48 -14.11 -22.37
C ARG A 576 0.42 -13.78 -21.20
N GLN A 577 1.16 -12.68 -21.30
CA GLN A 577 1.92 -12.13 -20.19
C GLN A 577 1.90 -10.61 -20.18
N PHE A 578 2.03 -10.04 -18.99
CA PHE A 578 2.32 -8.63 -18.81
C PHE A 578 3.02 -8.40 -17.47
N TRP A 579 3.86 -7.39 -17.42
CA TRP A 579 4.78 -7.15 -16.32
C TRP A 579 4.97 -5.66 -16.05
N THR A 580 5.37 -5.37 -14.82
CA THR A 580 5.75 -4.03 -14.37
C THR A 580 7.07 -4.14 -13.62
N LEU A 581 8.05 -3.35 -14.03
CA LEU A 581 9.31 -3.14 -13.32
C LEU A 581 9.35 -1.71 -12.80
N GLY A 582 9.70 -1.54 -11.54
CA GLY A 582 9.83 -0.24 -10.89
C GLY A 582 11.15 -0.12 -10.18
N TRP A 583 11.79 1.03 -10.32
CA TRP A 583 12.96 1.41 -9.53
C TRP A 583 12.77 2.83 -9.00
N MET A 584 12.75 2.97 -7.69
CA MET A 584 12.75 4.25 -7.00
C MET A 584 14.05 4.39 -6.23
N GLN A 585 14.64 5.58 -6.30
CA GLN A 585 15.90 5.90 -5.64
C GLN A 585 15.80 7.27 -4.97
N GLU A 586 16.15 7.33 -3.69
CA GLU A 586 16.50 8.57 -3.02
C GLU A 586 17.95 8.94 -3.33
N LEU A 587 18.16 10.20 -3.66
CA LEU A 587 19.44 10.75 -4.06
C LEU A 587 19.82 11.89 -3.09
N PRO A 588 21.12 12.19 -2.93
CA PRO A 588 21.56 13.30 -2.07
C PRO A 588 20.91 14.64 -2.43
N HIS A 589 20.87 15.57 -1.47
CA HIS A 589 20.31 16.92 -1.63
C HIS A 589 18.80 16.93 -1.95
N ASP A 590 18.04 16.05 -1.29
CA ASP A 590 16.58 15.95 -1.38
C ASP A 590 16.05 15.61 -2.78
N TRP A 591 16.86 14.95 -3.60
CA TRP A 591 16.45 14.46 -4.92
C TRP A 591 15.83 13.06 -4.82
N SER A 592 14.89 12.78 -5.72
CA SER A 592 14.35 11.43 -5.92
C SER A 592 14.21 11.12 -7.40
N LEU A 593 14.45 9.86 -7.73
CA LEU A 593 14.29 9.28 -9.06
C LEU A 593 13.27 8.14 -8.97
N ALA A 594 12.42 8.01 -9.98
CA ALA A 594 11.61 6.84 -10.21
C ALA A 594 11.62 6.48 -11.71
N LEU A 595 11.89 5.23 -12.02
CA LEU A 595 11.82 4.66 -13.36
C LEU A 595 10.83 3.50 -13.34
N TRP A 596 9.90 3.50 -14.28
CA TRP A 596 8.90 2.45 -14.43
C TRP A 596 8.96 1.89 -15.84
N ALA A 597 8.89 0.58 -15.99
CA ALA A 597 8.73 -0.09 -17.27
C ALA A 597 7.53 -1.03 -17.19
N TYR A 598 6.65 -0.96 -18.17
CA TYR A 598 5.44 -1.78 -18.27
C TYR A 598 5.48 -2.51 -19.60
N GLY A 599 5.28 -3.82 -19.64
CA GLY A 599 5.25 -4.58 -20.89
C GLY A 599 4.09 -5.55 -20.97
N ARG A 600 3.64 -5.82 -22.19
CA ARG A 600 2.61 -6.82 -22.50
C ARG A 600 2.91 -7.55 -23.80
N ASP A 601 2.42 -8.77 -23.91
CA ASP A 601 2.34 -9.50 -25.18
C ASP A 601 1.19 -8.99 -26.07
N GLU A 602 1.08 -9.59 -27.25
CA GLU A 602 -0.05 -9.40 -28.16
C GLU A 602 -1.39 -9.64 -27.45
N MET A 603 -2.40 -8.85 -27.79
CA MET A 603 -3.75 -9.00 -27.25
C MET A 603 -4.80 -8.55 -28.26
N ALA A 604 -6.05 -9.02 -28.13
CA ALA A 604 -7.17 -8.52 -28.94
C ALA A 604 -8.18 -7.81 -28.03
N TRP A 605 -8.59 -6.58 -28.37
CA TRP A 605 -9.46 -5.78 -27.49
C TRP A 605 -10.96 -6.05 -27.72
N ARG A 606 -11.47 -5.75 -28.93
CA ARG A 606 -12.92 -5.83 -29.26
C ARG A 606 -13.25 -6.97 -30.22
N ARG A 607 -12.47 -7.10 -31.28
CA ARG A 607 -12.63 -8.04 -32.39
C ARG A 607 -11.25 -8.54 -32.81
N ALA A 608 -11.18 -9.58 -33.63
CA ALA A 608 -9.88 -10.09 -34.12
C ALA A 608 -9.07 -9.04 -34.89
N ASN A 609 -9.72 -8.05 -35.51
CA ASN A 609 -9.06 -6.95 -36.22
C ASN A 609 -8.67 -5.74 -35.33
N SER A 610 -8.88 -5.83 -34.01
CA SER A 610 -8.34 -4.89 -33.03
C SER A 610 -7.28 -5.55 -32.15
N ALA A 611 -6.43 -6.36 -32.79
CA ALA A 611 -5.24 -6.95 -32.20
C ALA A 611 -4.15 -5.87 -32.04
N LEU A 612 -3.59 -5.79 -30.84
CA LEU A 612 -2.45 -4.95 -30.49
C LEU A 612 -1.22 -5.84 -30.40
N ASP A 613 -0.12 -5.40 -30.99
CA ASP A 613 1.16 -6.11 -30.92
C ASP A 613 1.75 -6.08 -29.51
N ALA A 614 2.72 -6.96 -29.26
CA ALA A 614 3.52 -6.94 -28.05
C ALA A 614 4.28 -5.62 -27.93
N ASP A 615 4.31 -5.05 -26.72
CA ASP A 615 4.72 -3.66 -26.57
C ASP A 615 5.16 -3.35 -25.12
N TYR A 616 6.17 -2.48 -24.93
CA TYR A 616 6.56 -1.95 -23.59
C TYR A 616 6.71 -0.42 -23.46
N ARG A 617 6.27 0.18 -22.36
CA ARG A 617 6.33 1.63 -22.05
C ARG A 617 7.30 1.90 -20.90
N ILE A 618 8.12 2.93 -21.02
CA ILE A 618 9.01 3.40 -19.95
C ILE A 618 8.58 4.80 -19.47
N ASP A 619 8.38 4.97 -18.17
CA ASP A 619 8.12 6.26 -17.54
C ASP A 619 9.26 6.65 -16.60
N LEU A 620 9.59 7.94 -16.57
CA LEU A 620 10.63 8.51 -15.72
C LEU A 620 10.05 9.66 -14.89
N ARG A 621 10.39 9.71 -13.61
CA ARG A 621 10.14 10.87 -12.75
C ARG A 621 11.41 11.24 -12.00
N ILE A 622 11.75 12.53 -12.02
CA ILE A 622 12.81 13.11 -11.19
C ILE A 622 12.19 14.24 -10.38
N ALA A 623 12.46 14.31 -9.08
CA ALA A 623 11.96 15.37 -8.22
C ALA A 623 12.95 15.84 -7.19
N ARG A 624 12.70 17.05 -6.70
CA ARG A 624 13.47 17.66 -5.63
C ARG A 624 12.53 18.26 -4.59
N ALA A 625 12.71 17.86 -3.35
CA ALA A 625 12.06 18.55 -2.24
C ALA A 625 12.83 19.83 -1.89
N LEU A 626 12.08 20.87 -1.56
CA LEU A 626 12.55 22.21 -1.25
C LEU A 626 11.87 22.67 0.03
N ARG A 627 12.53 23.53 0.81
CA ARG A 627 11.95 24.16 1.99
C ARG A 627 12.13 25.66 1.90
N TRP A 628 11.03 26.41 2.05
CA TRP A 628 11.05 27.87 2.16
C TRP A 628 10.33 28.28 3.44
N GLY A 629 11.11 28.59 4.49
CA GLY A 629 10.57 28.84 5.82
C GLY A 629 9.84 27.60 6.35
N THR A 630 8.53 27.73 6.54
CA THR A 630 7.65 26.66 7.04
C THR A 630 6.89 25.96 5.91
N THR A 631 7.08 26.41 4.67
CA THR A 631 6.43 25.83 3.50
C THR A 631 7.35 24.76 2.91
N ARG A 632 6.83 23.54 2.79
CA ARG A 632 7.47 22.49 2.00
C ARG A 632 7.04 22.65 0.55
N ALA A 633 7.98 22.55 -0.36
CA ALA A 633 7.69 22.50 -1.78
C ALA A 633 8.32 21.26 -2.40
N GLU A 634 7.70 20.74 -3.44
CA GLU A 634 8.31 19.74 -4.31
C GLU A 634 8.16 20.20 -5.74
N TRP A 635 9.25 20.17 -6.48
CA TRP A 635 9.23 20.26 -7.93
C TRP A 635 9.56 18.90 -8.51
N SER A 636 8.85 18.47 -9.55
CA SER A 636 9.22 17.27 -10.30
C SER A 636 9.04 17.44 -11.79
N LEU A 637 9.77 16.62 -12.55
CA LEU A 637 9.61 16.39 -13.97
C LEU A 637 9.23 14.92 -14.17
N THR A 638 8.09 14.68 -14.80
CA THR A 638 7.63 13.35 -15.20
C THR A 638 7.62 13.28 -16.71
N VAL A 639 8.20 12.23 -17.29
CA VAL A 639 8.14 11.88 -18.70
C VAL A 639 7.45 10.52 -18.79
N GLN A 640 6.24 10.52 -19.35
CA GLN A 640 5.49 9.32 -19.65
C GLN A 640 5.82 8.86 -21.08
N SER A 641 6.02 7.56 -21.25
CA SER A 641 6.42 6.93 -22.50
C SER A 641 7.69 7.49 -23.12
N LEU A 642 8.76 7.52 -22.31
CA LEU A 642 10.11 7.96 -22.67
C LEU A 642 10.64 7.31 -23.95
N ASN A 643 10.22 6.08 -24.25
CA ASN A 643 10.61 5.31 -25.43
C ASN A 643 9.70 5.52 -26.67
N GLY A 644 8.85 6.56 -26.68
CA GLY A 644 8.08 6.99 -27.85
C GLY A 644 6.58 6.80 -27.72
N ASP A 645 5.85 7.15 -28.77
CA ASP A 645 4.39 7.02 -28.85
C ASP A 645 3.97 5.54 -28.87
N ARG A 646 2.79 5.24 -28.32
CA ARG A 646 2.34 3.87 -28.01
C ARG A 646 0.93 3.65 -28.48
N GLN A 647 0.69 2.52 -29.11
CA GLN A 647 -0.66 2.17 -29.51
C GLN A 647 -1.41 1.56 -28.32
N GLU A 648 -2.46 2.24 -27.86
CA GLU A 648 -3.29 1.76 -26.74
C GLU A 648 -4.53 1.03 -27.24
N PHE A 649 -5.07 1.46 -28.38
CA PHE A 649 -6.27 0.87 -28.96
C PHE A 649 -6.30 0.97 -30.49
N LEU A 650 -6.91 -0.03 -31.14
CA LEU A 650 -7.06 -0.12 -32.59
C LEU A 650 -8.53 -0.18 -32.99
N SER A 651 -8.96 0.79 -33.78
CA SER A 651 -10.28 0.87 -34.41
C SER A 651 -10.15 1.19 -35.91
N SER A 652 -11.12 1.88 -36.53
CA SER A 652 -10.95 2.46 -37.87
C SER A 652 -9.75 3.42 -37.92
N ARG A 653 -9.43 4.06 -36.79
CA ARG A 653 -8.20 4.83 -36.55
C ARG A 653 -7.49 4.34 -35.28
N PRO A 654 -6.15 4.38 -35.24
CA PRO A 654 -5.40 3.99 -34.06
C PRO A 654 -5.47 5.07 -32.98
N SER A 655 -5.81 4.70 -31.74
CA SER A 655 -5.68 5.58 -30.57
C SER A 655 -4.27 5.42 -30.00
N THR A 656 -3.45 6.47 -30.12
CA THR A 656 -2.04 6.42 -29.77
C THR A 656 -1.74 7.30 -28.56
N PHE A 657 -1.31 6.70 -27.45
CA PHE A 657 -0.79 7.40 -26.27
C PHE A 657 0.53 8.08 -26.63
N PRO A 658 0.61 9.41 -26.57
CA PRO A 658 1.82 10.11 -26.94
C PRO A 658 2.88 10.05 -25.84
N ARG A 659 4.16 10.08 -26.23
CA ARG A 659 5.22 10.51 -25.30
C ARG A 659 4.88 11.91 -24.82
N ARG A 660 4.85 12.11 -23.51
CA ARG A 660 4.50 13.39 -22.91
C ARG A 660 5.28 13.68 -21.64
N ALA A 661 5.70 14.93 -21.47
CA ALA A 661 6.37 15.42 -20.27
C ALA A 661 5.52 16.49 -19.56
N PHE A 662 5.52 16.45 -18.23
CA PHE A 662 4.86 17.46 -17.40
C PHE A 662 5.59 17.67 -16.07
N THR A 663 5.41 18.86 -15.50
CA THR A 663 6.09 19.27 -14.27
C THR A 663 5.07 19.74 -13.24
N PRO A 664 4.74 18.93 -12.23
CA PRO A 664 4.00 19.41 -11.08
C PRO A 664 4.94 20.13 -10.11
N CYS A 665 4.46 21.24 -9.58
CA CYS A 665 5.06 21.95 -8.47
C CYS A 665 4.02 22.06 -7.36
N MET A 666 4.33 21.48 -6.21
CA MET A 666 3.45 21.42 -5.06
C MET A 666 4.04 22.24 -3.92
N TRP A 667 3.21 23.07 -3.29
CA TRP A 667 3.54 23.79 -2.07
C TRP A 667 2.53 23.40 -1.00
N SER A 668 3.03 23.04 0.17
CA SER A 668 2.21 22.78 1.34
C SER A 668 2.67 23.69 2.46
N SER A 669 1.77 24.56 2.92
CA SER A 669 1.93 25.16 4.22
C SER A 669 1.59 24.08 5.24
N GLU A 670 2.63 23.46 5.81
CA GLU A 670 2.45 22.92 7.14
C GLU A 670 2.09 24.11 8.03
N VAL A 671 1.03 23.98 8.84
CA VAL A 671 0.88 24.89 9.98
C VAL A 671 2.18 24.74 10.76
N PRO A 672 2.99 25.80 10.89
CA PRO A 672 4.24 25.69 11.60
C PRO A 672 3.92 25.25 13.03
N ARG A 673 4.54 24.17 13.48
CA ARG A 673 4.99 24.17 14.87
C ARG A 673 5.86 25.43 15.02
N LEU A 674 5.40 26.37 15.83
CA LEU A 674 6.17 27.55 16.17
C LEU A 674 7.42 27.10 16.94
N SER A 675 8.57 27.06 16.28
CA SER A 675 9.82 27.46 16.92
C SER A 675 10.57 28.41 15.98
N ARG A 676 10.78 29.64 16.45
CA ARG A 676 11.40 30.74 15.70
C ARG A 676 12.92 30.73 15.89
N ARG A 677 13.62 30.70 14.74
CA ARG A 677 14.84 31.45 14.33
C ARG A 677 16.17 31.23 15.07
N ARG A 678 17.22 31.01 14.26
CA ARG A 678 18.16 32.10 13.86
C ARG A 678 18.92 31.81 12.56
N TRP A 679 19.57 32.86 12.04
CA TRP A 679 19.90 33.18 10.64
C TRP A 679 21.40 33.06 10.30
N LEU A 680 21.68 33.05 8.99
CA LEU A 680 22.81 33.65 8.23
C LEU A 680 24.25 33.13 8.44
N ALA A 681 24.80 32.53 7.38
CA ALA A 681 26.08 32.93 6.80
C ALA A 681 26.10 32.59 5.29
N TRP A 682 26.45 33.57 4.47
CA TRP A 682 26.83 33.42 3.05
C TRP A 682 28.20 32.74 2.94
N PRO A 683 28.58 32.17 1.77
CA PRO A 683 29.43 32.95 0.86
C PRO A 683 29.16 32.78 -0.64
N LEU A 684 29.77 33.72 -1.36
CA LEU A 684 29.84 33.94 -2.81
C LEU A 684 30.79 32.96 -3.52
N ALA A 685 30.44 32.70 -4.79
CA ALA A 685 31.29 32.60 -5.98
C ALA A 685 32.46 31.59 -6.08
N GLY A 686 32.34 30.71 -7.09
CA GLY A 686 33.28 30.66 -8.22
C GLY A 686 34.30 29.51 -8.25
N GLY A 687 34.35 28.79 -9.38
CA GLY A 687 35.59 28.17 -9.88
C GLY A 687 35.52 26.71 -10.32
N LEU A 688 35.41 26.50 -11.63
CA LEU A 688 35.77 25.28 -12.38
C LEU A 688 37.19 24.76 -12.05
N LEU A 689 37.42 23.43 -12.09
CA LEU A 689 38.29 22.73 -13.08
C LEU A 689 38.66 21.28 -12.66
N LEU A 690 38.33 20.35 -13.57
CA LEU A 690 39.09 19.17 -14.07
C LEU A 690 40.08 18.37 -13.17
N GLY A 691 39.84 17.06 -13.10
CA GLY A 691 40.79 16.03 -13.59
C GLY A 691 41.86 15.46 -12.64
N GLY A 692 41.84 14.14 -12.44
CA GLY A 692 43.02 13.32 -12.14
C GLY A 692 42.90 12.34 -10.94
N PRO A 693 43.68 11.24 -10.91
CA PRO A 693 43.11 9.89 -10.84
C PRO A 693 43.62 8.99 -9.69
N ALA A 694 43.10 7.75 -9.70
CA ALA A 694 43.72 6.49 -9.27
C ALA A 694 43.79 6.15 -7.77
N VAL A 695 43.18 4.98 -7.50
CA VAL A 695 43.18 4.16 -6.31
C VAL A 695 44.61 3.85 -5.83
N GLY A 696 44.91 4.24 -4.60
CA GLY A 696 46.13 3.88 -3.89
C GLY A 696 46.02 2.49 -3.25
N TRP A 697 47.10 1.73 -3.33
CA TRP A 697 47.30 0.44 -2.70
C TRP A 697 47.24 0.57 -1.17
N GLY A 698 46.52 -0.35 -0.53
CA GLY A 698 46.03 -0.26 0.85
C GLY A 698 47.12 -0.22 1.92
N GLN A 699 46.95 0.68 2.88
CA GLN A 699 47.45 0.45 4.23
C GLN A 699 46.52 -0.53 4.96
N PRO A 700 47.03 -1.42 5.81
CA PRO A 700 46.20 -2.38 6.54
C PRO A 700 45.14 -1.65 7.40
N ALA A 701 43.88 -2.07 7.26
CA ALA A 701 42.75 -1.48 7.98
C ALA A 701 42.86 -1.78 9.48
N ARG A 702 43.06 -0.73 10.28
CA ARG A 702 43.21 -0.86 11.73
C ARG A 702 41.87 -1.11 12.44
N VAL A 703 40.74 -0.82 11.79
CA VAL A 703 39.39 -1.21 12.25
C VAL A 703 38.66 -2.02 11.20
N ARG A 704 38.15 -3.19 11.61
CA ARG A 704 37.28 -4.01 10.77
C ARG A 704 35.85 -3.92 11.25
N VAL A 705 34.96 -3.38 10.42
CA VAL A 705 33.53 -3.23 10.71
C VAL A 705 32.77 -4.38 10.07
N TRP A 706 32.08 -5.18 10.89
CA TRP A 706 31.22 -6.27 10.48
C TRP A 706 29.77 -5.81 10.59
N ALA A 707 29.09 -5.70 9.47
CA ALA A 707 27.73 -5.21 9.39
C ALA A 707 26.81 -6.27 8.78
N ALA A 708 25.58 -6.41 9.28
CA ALA A 708 24.61 -7.36 8.72
C ALA A 708 24.23 -6.98 7.28
N GLU A 709 24.14 -5.68 7.03
CA GLU A 709 23.80 -5.09 5.76
C GLU A 709 24.41 -3.68 5.68
N ARG A 710 24.53 -3.10 4.48
CA ARG A 710 25.00 -1.71 4.30
C ARG A 710 23.86 -0.70 4.29
N THR A 711 22.71 -1.09 4.82
CA THR A 711 21.41 -0.51 4.48
C THR A 711 20.55 -0.40 5.73
N GLY A 712 19.38 0.24 5.63
CA GLY A 712 18.55 0.53 6.80
C GLY A 712 19.33 1.28 7.89
N ALA A 713 19.06 0.94 9.14
CA ALA A 713 19.71 1.57 10.30
C ALA A 713 21.23 1.33 10.33
N THR A 714 21.71 0.18 9.84
CA THR A 714 23.16 -0.10 9.75
C THR A 714 23.84 0.79 8.72
N GLY A 715 23.20 0.98 7.56
CA GLY A 715 23.66 1.89 6.51
C GLY A 715 23.75 3.34 7.01
N GLU A 716 22.72 3.82 7.71
CA GLU A 716 22.72 5.16 8.31
C GLU A 716 23.85 5.35 9.32
N VAL A 717 24.11 4.35 10.17
CA VAL A 717 25.26 4.39 11.10
C VAL A 717 26.57 4.48 10.32
N LEU A 718 26.77 3.66 9.30
CA LEU A 718 27.99 3.65 8.48
C LEU A 718 28.21 4.99 7.76
N GLU A 719 27.16 5.58 7.21
CA GLU A 719 27.22 6.88 6.56
C GLU A 719 27.59 7.98 7.54
N HIS A 720 26.96 8.01 8.72
CA HIS A 720 27.28 8.98 9.76
C HIS A 720 28.69 8.78 10.31
N LEU A 721 29.14 7.53 10.50
CA LEU A 721 30.50 7.21 10.88
C LEU A 721 31.48 7.75 9.85
N GLY A 722 31.25 7.55 8.55
CA GLY A 722 32.13 8.08 7.51
C GLY A 722 32.34 9.60 7.57
N ARG A 723 31.33 10.36 8.04
CA ARG A 723 31.44 11.81 8.22
C ARG A 723 32.07 12.22 9.55
N LEU A 724 31.80 11.47 10.62
CA LEU A 724 32.27 11.76 11.98
C LEU A 724 33.69 11.24 12.24
N TRP A 725 34.09 10.22 11.49
CA TRP A 725 35.36 9.51 11.59
C TRP A 725 36.28 9.93 10.44
N ASP A 726 36.65 11.21 10.44
CA ASP A 726 37.63 11.75 9.49
C ASP A 726 38.82 12.32 10.27
N GLY A 727 39.90 11.52 10.37
CA GLY A 727 41.03 11.79 11.28
C GLY A 727 42.19 10.78 11.27
N GLY A 728 42.35 9.95 10.23
CA GLY A 728 43.62 9.24 9.97
C GLY A 728 43.76 7.78 10.40
N GLN A 729 42.70 7.06 10.80
CA GLN A 729 42.76 5.60 11.01
C GLN A 729 41.98 4.85 9.90
N PRO A 730 42.63 3.98 9.11
CA PRO A 730 41.95 3.24 8.05
C PRO A 730 40.98 2.21 8.66
N TRP A 731 39.76 2.17 8.15
CA TRP A 731 38.73 1.21 8.53
C TRP A 731 38.10 0.59 7.28
N GLU A 732 37.61 -0.64 7.40
CA GLU A 732 37.02 -1.39 6.29
C GLU A 732 35.73 -2.07 6.74
N VAL A 733 34.70 -2.00 5.89
CA VAL A 733 33.38 -2.59 6.16
C VAL A 733 33.22 -3.90 5.39
N SER A 734 32.99 -4.98 6.13
CA SER A 734 32.65 -6.30 5.62
C SER A 734 31.21 -6.65 5.98
N THR A 735 30.47 -7.14 5.00
CA THR A 735 29.16 -7.79 5.21
C THR A 735 29.25 -9.32 5.17
N ASP A 736 30.42 -9.84 4.83
CA ASP A 736 30.70 -11.27 4.84
C ASP A 736 30.88 -11.78 6.28
N SER A 737 30.67 -13.07 6.48
CA SER A 737 30.87 -13.70 7.79
C SER A 737 32.32 -13.51 8.29
N PRO A 738 32.52 -13.32 9.60
CA PRO A 738 33.85 -13.06 10.16
C PRO A 738 34.84 -14.20 9.87
N THR A 739 35.93 -13.87 9.18
CA THR A 739 37.06 -14.79 8.91
C THR A 739 38.34 -14.31 9.60
N PRO A 740 39.21 -15.22 10.09
CA PRO A 740 40.47 -14.85 10.71
C PRO A 740 41.34 -14.01 9.75
N LEU A 741 41.91 -12.92 10.26
CA LEU A 741 42.80 -12.03 9.49
C LEU A 741 44.26 -12.24 9.93
N PRO A 742 45.25 -11.96 9.06
CA PRO A 742 46.67 -12.00 9.42
C PRO A 742 46.99 -11.17 10.68
N ALA A 743 47.85 -11.70 11.54
CA ALA A 743 48.20 -11.06 12.80
C ALA A 743 48.82 -9.67 12.56
N GLY A 744 48.23 -8.64 13.17
CA GLY A 744 48.73 -7.26 13.13
C GLY A 744 48.02 -6.32 12.15
N GLU A 745 47.11 -6.82 11.30
CA GLU A 745 46.34 -5.98 10.37
C GLU A 745 45.22 -5.21 11.10
N VAL A 746 44.43 -5.90 11.93
CA VAL A 746 43.29 -5.31 12.64
C VAL A 746 43.63 -5.08 14.11
N ARG A 747 43.30 -3.89 14.61
CA ARG A 747 43.48 -3.50 16.03
C ARG A 747 42.18 -3.31 16.79
N LEU A 748 41.04 -3.31 16.11
CA LEU A 748 39.70 -3.27 16.69
C LEU A 748 38.69 -3.91 15.72
N HIS A 749 37.78 -4.72 16.23
CA HIS A 749 36.59 -5.13 15.50
C HIS A 749 35.40 -4.27 15.93
N LEU A 750 34.61 -3.77 14.98
CA LEU A 750 33.31 -3.14 15.22
C LEU A 750 32.23 -4.06 14.66
N THR A 751 31.19 -4.39 15.42
CA THR A 751 30.02 -5.11 14.89
C THR A 751 28.81 -4.18 14.92
N LEU A 752 28.02 -4.17 13.86
CA LEU A 752 26.77 -3.41 13.77
C LEU A 752 25.59 -4.37 13.56
N GLY A 753 24.75 -4.50 14.59
CA GLY A 753 23.60 -5.43 14.61
C GLY A 753 23.87 -6.74 15.36
N VAL A 754 22.81 -7.50 15.64
CA VAL A 754 22.88 -8.75 16.42
C VAL A 754 23.58 -9.87 15.64
N ARG A 755 23.28 -10.02 14.34
CA ARG A 755 23.80 -11.12 13.52
C ARG A 755 25.33 -11.13 13.41
N PRO A 756 26.02 -10.02 13.04
CA PRO A 756 27.48 -10.01 12.94
C PRO A 756 28.18 -10.27 14.27
N LEU A 757 27.59 -9.81 15.38
CA LEU A 757 28.11 -10.09 16.71
C LEU A 757 28.04 -11.59 17.05
N ALA A 758 26.90 -12.23 16.78
CA ALA A 758 26.71 -13.65 17.03
C ALA A 758 27.67 -14.50 16.18
N GLU A 759 27.80 -14.19 14.89
CA GLU A 759 28.75 -14.86 14.00
C GLU A 759 30.20 -14.69 14.48
N LEU A 760 30.59 -13.49 14.91
CA LEU A 760 31.93 -13.22 15.41
C LEU A 760 32.20 -13.96 16.74
N ALA A 761 31.23 -14.00 17.64
CA ALA A 761 31.34 -14.73 18.90
C ALA A 761 31.58 -16.24 18.69
N VAL A 762 30.90 -16.85 17.71
CA VAL A 762 31.15 -18.24 17.32
C VAL A 762 32.59 -18.44 16.85
N GLN A 763 33.14 -17.50 16.10
CA GLN A 763 34.53 -17.58 15.62
C GLN A 763 35.55 -17.41 16.75
N VAL A 764 35.30 -16.50 17.69
CA VAL A 764 36.15 -16.33 18.89
C VAL A 764 36.19 -17.62 19.71
N GLN A 765 35.06 -18.30 19.88
CA GLN A 765 35.02 -19.59 20.58
C GLN A 765 35.80 -20.68 19.85
N ARG A 766 35.72 -20.72 18.52
CA ARG A 766 36.40 -21.72 17.69
C ARG A 766 37.91 -21.49 17.63
N GLN A 767 38.36 -20.25 17.55
CA GLN A 767 39.76 -19.88 17.37
C GLN A 767 40.16 -18.67 18.24
N PRO A 768 40.27 -18.83 19.58
CA PRO A 768 40.46 -17.70 20.50
C PRO A 768 41.73 -16.89 20.24
N THR A 769 42.81 -17.57 19.85
CA THR A 769 44.10 -16.93 19.53
C THR A 769 44.07 -16.12 18.24
N ALA A 770 43.22 -16.50 17.28
CA ALA A 770 43.09 -15.79 16.01
C ALA A 770 42.17 -14.55 16.12
N TRP A 771 41.33 -14.51 17.16
CA TRP A 771 40.39 -13.44 17.43
C TRP A 771 40.65 -12.77 18.78
N SER A 772 41.92 -12.50 19.09
CA SER A 772 42.29 -11.88 20.38
C SER A 772 42.05 -10.37 20.46
N VAL A 773 41.63 -9.76 19.35
CA VAL A 773 41.43 -8.31 19.24
C VAL A 773 40.08 -7.91 19.83
N PRO A 774 39.99 -6.82 20.64
CA PRO A 774 38.73 -6.37 21.22
C PRO A 774 37.63 -6.07 20.19
N VAL A 775 36.39 -6.27 20.61
CA VAL A 775 35.19 -6.01 19.80
C VAL A 775 34.40 -4.86 20.42
N LEU A 776 34.06 -3.85 19.63
CA LEU A 776 33.03 -2.86 19.95
C LEU A 776 31.75 -3.28 19.24
N ALA A 777 30.71 -3.65 19.97
CA ALA A 777 29.40 -3.99 19.39
C ALA A 777 28.45 -2.79 19.44
N ALA A 778 27.74 -2.47 18.37
CA ALA A 778 26.79 -1.36 18.35
C ALA A 778 25.56 -1.68 17.50
N LEU A 779 24.53 -0.83 17.61
CA LEU A 779 23.24 -1.02 16.94
C LEU A 779 22.58 -2.36 17.32
N LEU A 780 22.65 -2.76 18.59
CA LEU A 780 22.00 -3.97 19.09
C LEU A 780 21.36 -3.74 20.47
N PRO A 781 20.39 -4.57 20.87
CA PRO A 781 19.86 -4.55 22.23
C PRO A 781 20.82 -5.16 23.27
N GLU A 782 20.69 -4.75 24.53
CA GLU A 782 21.49 -5.22 25.66
C GLU A 782 21.35 -6.73 25.86
N ALA A 783 20.13 -7.25 25.77
CA ALA A 783 19.85 -8.68 25.88
C ALA A 783 20.63 -9.51 24.84
N ALA A 784 20.76 -9.00 23.62
CA ALA A 784 21.54 -9.65 22.56
C ALA A 784 23.05 -9.65 22.87
N TYR A 785 23.58 -8.55 23.41
CA TYR A 785 24.98 -8.51 23.84
C TYR A 785 25.25 -9.46 25.00
N VAL A 786 24.40 -9.47 26.02
CA VAL A 786 24.56 -10.32 27.22
C VAL A 786 24.54 -11.80 26.86
N ALA A 787 23.71 -12.19 25.88
CA ALA A 787 23.61 -13.57 25.43
C ALA A 787 24.94 -14.14 24.88
N VAL A 788 25.78 -13.30 24.27
CA VAL A 788 27.03 -13.76 23.61
C VAL A 788 28.30 -13.14 24.18
N GLY A 789 28.20 -12.08 24.99
CA GLY A 789 29.32 -11.23 25.42
C GLY A 789 30.40 -11.95 26.24
N ARG A 790 30.05 -13.02 26.96
CA ARG A 790 31.03 -13.87 27.69
C ARG A 790 32.00 -14.59 26.76
N SER A 791 31.65 -14.71 25.49
CA SER A 791 32.45 -15.39 24.47
C SER A 791 33.42 -14.45 23.76
N LEU A 792 33.34 -13.13 24.01
CA LEU A 792 34.13 -12.13 23.32
C LEU A 792 35.49 -11.92 24.00
N PRO A 793 36.50 -11.40 23.29
CA PRO A 793 37.83 -11.14 23.84
C PRO A 793 37.81 -10.14 25.00
N VAL A 794 38.77 -10.27 25.91
CA VAL A 794 38.95 -9.35 27.03
C VAL A 794 39.17 -7.93 26.50
N GLY A 795 38.47 -6.96 27.10
CA GLY A 795 38.49 -5.56 26.67
C GLY A 795 37.43 -5.21 25.62
N SER A 796 36.56 -6.16 25.22
CA SER A 796 35.41 -5.89 24.35
C SER A 796 34.33 -5.05 25.06
N SER A 797 33.58 -4.27 24.27
CA SER A 797 32.59 -3.31 24.72
C SER A 797 31.34 -3.31 23.83
N ALA A 798 30.29 -2.59 24.27
CA ALA A 798 29.08 -2.40 23.47
C ALA A 798 28.40 -1.05 23.69
N ILE A 799 27.64 -0.62 22.67
CA ILE A 799 26.72 0.51 22.69
C ILE A 799 25.32 -0.02 22.36
N TRP A 800 24.46 -0.09 23.38
CA TRP A 800 23.12 -0.67 23.25
C TRP A 800 22.08 0.33 22.74
N LEU A 801 21.07 -0.18 22.04
CA LEU A 801 19.90 0.57 21.59
C LEU A 801 18.95 0.93 22.73
N ASP A 802 18.94 0.12 23.79
CA ASP A 802 18.06 0.29 24.94
C ASP A 802 18.25 1.65 25.62
N GLN A 803 17.14 2.18 26.10
CA GLN A 803 17.12 3.40 26.91
C GLN A 803 16.90 3.01 28.38
N PRO A 804 17.58 3.68 29.32
CA PRO A 804 17.46 3.36 30.74
C PRO A 804 16.02 3.57 31.26
N PRO A 805 15.48 2.67 32.11
CA PRO A 805 14.15 2.79 32.69
C PRO A 805 13.88 4.14 33.36
N GLU A 806 14.92 4.71 33.99
CA GLU A 806 14.89 6.01 34.65
C GLU A 806 14.45 7.12 33.69
N ARG A 807 14.93 7.11 32.43
CA ARG A 807 14.55 8.10 31.42
C ARG A 807 13.12 7.92 30.95
N PHE A 808 12.64 6.68 30.82
CA PHE A 808 11.24 6.42 30.47
C PHE A 808 10.31 6.97 31.55
N LEU A 809 10.60 6.68 32.82
CA LEU A 809 9.79 7.17 33.94
C LEU A 809 9.90 8.68 34.11
N ALA A 810 11.07 9.27 33.86
CA ALA A 810 11.25 10.72 33.83
C ALA A 810 10.46 11.41 32.72
N LEU A 811 10.45 10.82 31.51
CA LEU A 811 9.63 11.29 30.40
C LEU A 811 8.14 11.25 30.79
N ILE A 812 7.70 10.15 31.39
CA ILE A 812 6.33 10.00 31.89
C ILE A 812 6.00 11.09 32.91
N GLN A 813 6.83 11.32 33.92
CA GLN A 813 6.56 12.35 34.93
C GLN A 813 6.54 13.77 34.37
N ARG A 814 7.40 14.07 33.41
CA ARG A 814 7.46 15.42 32.82
C ARG A 814 6.28 15.71 31.92
N VAL A 815 5.88 14.74 31.11
CA VAL A 815 4.81 14.91 30.15
C VAL A 815 3.44 14.66 30.80
N MET A 816 3.39 13.85 31.85
CA MET A 816 2.16 13.41 32.51
C MET A 816 2.30 13.49 34.05
N PRO A 817 2.56 14.67 34.63
CA PRO A 817 2.93 14.82 36.05
C PRO A 817 1.85 14.39 37.05
N ARG A 818 0.59 14.31 36.60
CA ARG A 818 -0.54 13.88 37.42
C ARG A 818 -0.76 12.37 37.42
N ARG A 819 -0.17 11.62 36.47
CA ARG A 819 -0.35 10.18 36.33
C ARG A 819 0.75 9.47 37.11
N ARG A 820 0.36 8.63 38.08
CA ARG A 820 1.29 7.92 38.98
C ARG A 820 1.31 6.42 38.77
N ARG A 821 0.28 5.82 38.16
CA ARG A 821 0.20 4.38 37.91
C ARG A 821 0.70 4.04 36.50
N VAL A 822 1.82 3.34 36.39
CA VAL A 822 2.44 2.98 35.11
C VAL A 822 2.31 1.47 34.89
N GLY A 823 1.56 1.10 33.87
CA GLY A 823 1.37 -0.28 33.44
C GLY A 823 2.55 -0.78 32.65
N VAL A 824 3.06 -1.97 33.00
CA VAL A 824 4.16 -2.62 32.30
C VAL A 824 3.84 -4.09 32.08
N LEU A 825 3.98 -4.52 30.83
CA LEU A 825 3.94 -5.94 30.46
C LEU A 825 5.38 -6.44 30.36
N LEU A 826 5.68 -7.53 31.06
CA LEU A 826 7.03 -8.11 31.16
C LEU A 826 7.03 -9.52 30.57
N GLY A 827 7.79 -9.70 29.49
CA GLY A 827 8.09 -10.99 28.87
C GLY A 827 9.52 -11.44 29.17
N PRO A 828 10.00 -12.55 28.57
CA PRO A 828 11.34 -13.08 28.81
C PRO A 828 12.47 -12.08 28.56
N ALA A 829 12.33 -11.23 27.53
CA ALA A 829 13.36 -10.27 27.15
C ALA A 829 13.36 -9.01 28.02
N SER A 830 12.19 -8.60 28.51
CA SER A 830 12.03 -7.41 29.35
C SER A 830 12.07 -7.70 30.86
N ALA A 831 11.88 -8.95 31.29
CA ALA A 831 11.91 -9.35 32.71
C ALA A 831 13.21 -8.95 33.45
N PRO A 832 14.42 -9.03 32.85
CA PRO A 832 15.65 -8.59 33.53
C PRO A 832 15.68 -7.10 33.89
N LEU A 833 14.86 -6.26 33.23
CA LEU A 833 14.77 -4.82 33.51
C LEU A 833 13.92 -4.51 34.74
N GLU A 834 13.16 -5.47 35.26
CA GLU A 834 12.20 -5.27 36.35
C GLU A 834 12.83 -4.67 37.62
N PRO A 835 13.98 -5.14 38.15
CA PRO A 835 14.55 -4.56 39.36
C PRO A 835 15.01 -3.09 39.20
N ALA A 836 15.51 -2.74 38.02
CA ALA A 836 15.91 -1.37 37.71
C ALA A 836 14.69 -0.46 37.56
N LEU A 837 13.64 -0.96 36.90
CA LEU A 837 12.37 -0.27 36.75
C LEU A 837 11.70 -0.03 38.12
N ASP A 838 11.69 -1.03 39.01
CA ASP A 838 11.13 -0.92 40.37
C ASP A 838 11.86 0.16 41.19
N ARG A 839 13.20 0.19 41.14
CA ARG A 839 14.01 1.20 41.82
C ARG A 839 13.72 2.61 41.26
N ALA A 840 13.74 2.75 39.94
CA ALA A 840 13.50 4.01 39.25
C ALA A 840 12.08 4.56 39.53
N ALA A 841 11.09 3.68 39.65
CA ALA A 841 9.72 4.05 40.01
C ALA A 841 9.59 4.48 41.47
N ALA A 842 10.25 3.76 42.40
CA ALA A 842 10.25 4.09 43.82
C ALA A 842 10.87 5.47 44.09
N GLU A 843 12.03 5.78 43.48
CA GLU A 843 12.69 7.09 43.57
C GLU A 843 11.79 8.24 43.09
N ARG A 844 10.89 7.92 42.16
CA ARG A 844 9.99 8.87 41.49
C ARG A 844 8.57 8.83 42.07
N GLN A 845 8.29 8.06 43.11
CA GLN A 845 6.95 7.90 43.70
C GLN A 845 5.88 7.47 42.67
N LEU A 846 6.27 6.65 41.70
CA LEU A 846 5.37 6.01 40.74
C LEU A 846 5.02 4.60 41.21
N VAL A 847 3.80 4.15 40.89
CA VAL A 847 3.32 2.79 41.18
C VAL A 847 3.33 2.01 39.89
N LEU A 848 4.07 0.90 39.85
CA LEU A 848 4.10 0.02 38.68
C LEU A 848 2.98 -1.02 38.79
N VAL A 849 2.17 -1.12 37.74
CA VAL A 849 1.15 -2.17 37.57
C VAL A 849 1.71 -3.18 36.57
N LYS A 850 2.19 -4.32 37.09
CA LYS A 850 2.98 -5.26 36.30
C LYS A 850 2.17 -6.53 36.00
N ALA A 851 2.29 -7.04 34.77
CA ALA A 851 1.88 -8.41 34.47
C ALA A 851 2.98 -9.14 33.69
N ARG A 852 3.25 -10.38 34.08
CA ARG A 852 4.24 -11.25 33.43
C ARG A 852 3.57 -12.13 32.39
N VAL A 853 4.12 -12.13 31.19
CA VAL A 853 3.72 -13.00 30.08
C VAL A 853 4.75 -14.12 30.03
N GLN A 854 4.34 -15.35 30.38
CA GLN A 854 5.26 -16.47 30.57
C GLN A 854 5.24 -17.49 29.42
N GLU A 855 4.17 -17.55 28.61
CA GLU A 855 4.08 -18.37 27.38
C GLU A 855 2.84 -17.98 26.53
N GLU A 856 3.00 -18.02 25.19
CA GLU A 856 2.02 -17.74 24.12
C GLU A 856 1.31 -16.36 24.11
N ALA A 857 1.22 -15.74 22.92
CA ALA A 857 0.49 -14.49 22.68
C ALA A 857 -1.01 -14.56 23.02
N ALA A 858 -1.57 -15.77 23.17
CA ALA A 858 -2.97 -16.02 23.51
C ALA A 858 -3.40 -15.41 24.87
N ASN A 859 -2.48 -15.39 25.86
CA ASN A 859 -2.75 -14.84 27.20
C ASN A 859 -2.41 -13.35 27.35
N LEU A 860 -1.89 -12.71 26.31
CA LEU A 860 -1.46 -11.31 26.37
C LEU A 860 -2.63 -10.35 26.61
N PHE A 861 -3.75 -10.53 25.92
CA PHE A 861 -4.87 -9.57 25.97
C PHE A 861 -5.62 -9.54 27.31
N PRO A 862 -5.90 -10.68 27.98
CA PRO A 862 -6.42 -10.67 29.35
C PRO A 862 -5.49 -9.95 30.32
N LEU A 863 -4.18 -10.21 30.25
CA LEU A 863 -3.18 -9.55 31.09
C LEU A 863 -3.08 -8.05 30.80
N LEU A 864 -3.08 -7.66 29.52
CA LEU A 864 -3.12 -6.27 29.08
C LEU A 864 -4.38 -5.58 29.62
N ARG A 865 -5.55 -6.21 29.56
CA ARG A 865 -6.79 -5.64 30.09
C ARG A 865 -6.69 -5.36 31.59
N ASN A 866 -6.15 -6.30 32.36
CA ASN A 866 -5.95 -6.14 33.81
C ASN A 866 -4.96 -5.00 34.10
N VAL A 867 -3.82 -4.98 33.40
CA VAL A 867 -2.81 -3.93 33.54
C VAL A 867 -3.41 -2.56 33.20
N LEU A 868 -4.09 -2.44 32.06
CA LEU A 868 -4.67 -1.17 31.63
C LEU A 868 -5.77 -0.69 32.59
N SER A 869 -6.61 -1.58 33.12
CA SER A 869 -7.69 -1.20 34.07
C SER A 869 -7.16 -0.52 35.35
N GLU A 870 -5.91 -0.80 35.68
CA GLU A 870 -5.23 -0.29 36.86
C GLU A 870 -4.16 0.76 36.53
N SER A 871 -3.93 1.08 35.27
CA SER A 871 -2.83 1.96 34.85
C SER A 871 -3.34 3.27 34.28
N GLU A 872 -2.56 4.33 34.47
CA GLU A 872 -2.81 5.63 33.86
C GLU A 872 -1.94 5.86 32.63
N VAL A 873 -0.83 5.13 32.49
CA VAL A 873 0.10 5.15 31.34
C VAL A 873 0.55 3.72 31.08
N LEU A 874 0.69 3.30 29.82
CA LEU A 874 1.34 2.04 29.47
C LEU A 874 2.78 2.31 29.02
N LEU A 875 3.76 1.64 29.63
CA LEU A 875 5.15 1.65 29.19
C LEU A 875 5.47 0.35 28.44
N ALA A 876 5.77 0.48 27.16
CA ALA A 876 6.24 -0.61 26.33
C ALA A 876 7.77 -0.69 26.37
N LEU A 877 8.26 -1.87 26.73
CA LEU A 877 9.68 -2.22 26.76
C LEU A 877 10.02 -3.16 25.60
N PRO A 878 11.26 -3.17 25.10
CA PRO A 878 11.68 -4.07 24.02
C PRO A 878 11.45 -5.53 24.39
N ASP A 879 10.43 -6.15 23.80
CA ASP A 879 10.09 -7.55 24.04
C ASP A 879 9.35 -8.12 22.81
N PRO A 880 10.01 -8.91 21.94
CA PRO A 880 9.45 -9.37 20.67
C PRO A 880 8.26 -10.33 20.88
N MET A 881 8.12 -10.93 22.06
CA MET A 881 6.95 -11.74 22.39
C MET A 881 5.70 -10.88 22.65
N ILE A 882 5.88 -9.65 23.13
CA ILE A 882 4.78 -8.75 23.53
C ILE A 882 4.50 -7.68 22.47
N TYR A 883 5.52 -7.01 21.96
CA TYR A 883 5.40 -5.86 21.05
C TYR A 883 5.97 -6.23 19.68
N ASN A 884 5.18 -6.95 18.89
CA ASN A 884 5.53 -7.34 17.52
C ASN A 884 4.44 -6.91 16.52
N ALA A 885 4.69 -7.14 15.23
CA ALA A 885 3.76 -6.75 14.16
C ALA A 885 2.34 -7.36 14.31
N ALA A 886 2.20 -8.51 14.97
CA ALA A 886 0.91 -9.17 15.18
C ALA A 886 0.13 -8.61 16.39
N THR A 887 0.82 -8.18 17.45
CA THR A 887 0.19 -7.75 18.70
C THR A 887 0.10 -6.23 18.85
N LEU A 888 1.07 -5.48 18.30
CA LEU A 888 1.23 -4.05 18.54
C LEU A 888 -0.01 -3.25 18.19
N GLN A 889 -0.62 -3.48 17.02
CA GLN A 889 -1.81 -2.71 16.61
C GLN A 889 -2.94 -2.89 17.63
N ASN A 890 -3.17 -4.11 18.11
CA ASN A 890 -4.20 -4.37 19.10
C ASN A 890 -3.87 -3.74 20.45
N ILE A 891 -2.60 -3.73 20.86
CA ILE A 891 -2.17 -3.02 22.08
C ILE A 891 -2.40 -1.51 21.93
N LEU A 892 -1.99 -0.92 20.81
CA LEU A 892 -2.16 0.51 20.52
C LEU A 892 -3.63 0.90 20.55
N ILE A 893 -4.46 0.10 19.88
CA ILE A 893 -5.90 0.26 19.90
C ILE A 893 -6.44 0.16 21.35
N ALA A 894 -5.97 -0.79 22.17
CA ALA A 894 -6.43 -0.95 23.55
C ALA A 894 -6.08 0.27 24.40
N THR A 895 -4.83 0.72 24.33
CA THR A 895 -4.32 1.88 25.06
C THR A 895 -5.08 3.14 24.66
N TYR A 896 -5.29 3.33 23.35
CA TYR A 896 -6.02 4.46 22.82
C TYR A 896 -7.47 4.49 23.28
N ARG A 897 -8.17 3.36 23.20
CA ARG A 897 -9.58 3.22 23.60
C ARG A 897 -9.79 3.50 25.09
N GLN A 898 -8.89 3.03 25.95
CA GLN A 898 -8.96 3.30 27.40
C GLN A 898 -8.40 4.67 27.80
N ARG A 899 -8.01 5.50 26.84
CA ARG A 899 -7.37 6.80 27.05
C ARG A 899 -6.08 6.73 27.88
N ILE A 900 -5.39 5.60 27.78
CA ILE A 900 -4.11 5.34 28.43
C ILE A 900 -3.03 5.62 27.39
N PRO A 901 -2.23 6.69 27.54
CA PRO A 901 -1.11 6.96 26.66
C PRO A 901 -0.09 5.84 26.75
N MET A 902 0.46 5.49 25.60
CA MET A 902 1.52 4.49 25.49
C MET A 902 2.85 5.19 25.22
N VAL A 903 3.84 4.93 26.08
CA VAL A 903 5.24 5.33 25.87
C VAL A 903 5.99 4.10 25.35
N SER A 904 6.63 4.22 24.21
CA SER A 904 7.28 3.12 23.47
C SER A 904 8.80 3.30 23.36
N TYR A 905 9.51 2.22 23.03
CA TYR A 905 10.96 2.22 22.78
C TYR A 905 11.33 2.42 21.30
N ALA A 906 10.34 2.41 20.39
CA ALA A 906 10.56 2.48 18.95
C ALA A 906 9.78 3.65 18.31
N GLU A 907 10.42 4.35 17.35
CA GLU A 907 9.78 5.44 16.61
C GLU A 907 8.66 4.92 15.69
N SER A 908 8.84 3.74 15.10
CA SER A 908 7.83 3.09 14.25
C SER A 908 6.52 2.83 15.00
N HIS A 909 6.58 2.58 16.31
CA HIS A 909 5.38 2.44 17.14
C HIS A 909 4.63 3.77 17.27
N VAL A 910 5.32 4.91 17.31
CA VAL A 910 4.71 6.25 17.32
C VAL A 910 3.98 6.50 15.99
N ARG A 911 4.61 6.13 14.86
CA ARG A 911 3.99 6.15 13.53
C ARG A 911 2.76 5.23 13.47
N ALA A 912 2.79 4.10 14.17
CA ALA A 912 1.68 3.15 14.25
C ALA A 912 0.56 3.57 15.24
N GLY A 913 0.81 4.51 16.15
CA GLY A 913 -0.19 5.05 17.09
C GLY A 913 0.21 5.17 18.57
N ALA A 914 1.45 4.86 18.96
CA ALA A 914 1.93 5.08 20.33
C ALA A 914 2.02 6.58 20.63
N THR A 915 1.76 7.00 21.87
CA THR A 915 1.70 8.43 22.23
C THR A 915 3.08 9.08 22.23
N PHE A 916 4.07 8.40 22.81
CA PHE A 916 5.46 8.82 22.85
C PHE A 916 6.36 7.66 22.49
N SER A 917 7.56 7.96 22.01
CA SER A 917 8.67 7.04 22.18
C SER A 917 9.89 7.73 22.76
N LEU A 918 10.69 6.96 23.48
CA LEU A 918 12.07 7.28 23.81
C LEU A 918 12.93 6.19 23.17
N HIS A 919 13.69 6.56 22.14
CA HIS A 919 14.43 5.62 21.30
C HIS A 919 15.85 6.14 21.04
N THR A 920 16.71 5.25 20.54
CA THR A 920 18.06 5.61 20.10
C THR A 920 18.07 5.73 18.58
N THR A 921 18.61 6.83 18.03
CA THR A 921 18.72 7.01 16.57
C THR A 921 20.05 6.47 16.01
N PRO A 922 20.11 6.07 14.73
CA PRO A 922 21.36 5.68 14.07
C PRO A 922 22.46 6.73 14.21
N LEU A 923 22.14 8.02 14.06
CA LEU A 923 23.09 9.12 14.26
C LEU A 923 23.67 9.16 15.69
N GLN A 924 22.86 8.90 16.72
CA GLN A 924 23.32 8.87 18.11
C GLN A 924 24.29 7.71 18.35
N VAL A 925 23.97 6.52 17.81
CA VAL A 925 24.86 5.36 17.85
C VAL A 925 26.18 5.69 17.16
N ALA A 926 26.13 6.25 15.94
CA ALA A 926 27.33 6.61 15.18
C ALA A 926 28.23 7.60 15.93
N ARG A 927 27.67 8.61 16.60
CA ARG A 927 28.45 9.56 17.41
C ARG A 927 29.18 8.89 18.58
N GLN A 928 28.51 7.98 19.28
CA GLN A 928 29.15 7.27 20.39
C GLN A 928 30.18 6.25 19.92
N VAL A 929 29.91 5.55 18.82
CA VAL A 929 30.88 4.64 18.21
C VAL A 929 32.12 5.41 17.80
N ALA A 930 31.98 6.54 17.11
CA ALA A 930 33.10 7.40 16.72
C ALA A 930 33.91 7.85 17.95
N ALA A 931 33.25 8.29 19.03
CA ALA A 931 33.91 8.69 20.26
C ALA A 931 34.63 7.53 20.97
N ALA A 932 34.02 6.34 21.03
CA ALA A 932 34.60 5.15 21.64
C ALA A 932 35.85 4.68 20.89
N VAL A 933 35.79 4.72 19.56
CA VAL A 933 36.93 4.44 18.68
C VAL A 933 38.03 5.48 18.93
N GLN A 934 37.73 6.78 18.86
CA GLN A 934 38.74 7.82 19.11
C GLN A 934 39.40 7.66 20.49
N GLY A 935 38.61 7.32 21.52
CA GLY A 935 39.11 6.99 22.87
C GLY A 935 40.05 5.78 22.89
N TRP A 936 39.70 4.69 22.18
CA TRP A 936 40.59 3.53 22.02
C TRP A 936 41.93 3.91 21.39
N TRP A 937 41.94 4.76 20.37
CA TRP A 937 43.18 5.22 19.74
C TRP A 937 44.00 6.16 20.63
N ALA A 938 43.35 6.96 21.46
CA ALA A 938 44.03 7.90 22.34
C ALA A 938 44.57 7.23 23.62
N GLN A 939 43.84 6.27 24.19
CA GLN A 939 44.06 5.75 25.54
C GLN A 939 44.25 4.22 25.61
N GLY A 940 44.05 3.50 24.50
CA GLY A 940 44.20 2.04 24.44
C GLY A 940 43.12 1.27 25.21
N GLN A 941 41.99 1.90 25.54
CA GLN A 941 40.88 1.29 26.26
C GLN A 941 39.53 1.68 25.65
N LEU A 942 38.67 0.68 25.44
CA LEU A 942 37.27 0.91 25.06
C LEU A 942 36.47 1.32 26.31
N PRO A 943 35.39 2.11 26.15
CA PRO A 943 34.49 2.38 27.26
C PRO A 943 33.88 1.08 27.80
N ALA A 944 33.36 1.08 29.02
CA ALA A 944 32.53 -0.02 29.49
C ALA A 944 31.26 -0.15 28.62
N PRO A 945 30.71 -1.37 28.41
CA PRO A 945 29.43 -1.54 27.74
C PRO A 945 28.35 -0.64 28.35
N ALA A 946 27.66 0.12 27.51
CA ALA A 946 26.71 1.12 27.98
C ALA A 946 25.55 1.34 27.00
N ARG A 947 24.44 1.83 27.53
CA ARG A 947 23.30 2.35 26.75
C ARG A 947 23.68 3.63 26.02
N ALA A 948 22.85 4.04 25.07
CA ALA A 948 23.08 5.28 24.37
C ALA A 948 23.08 6.50 25.31
N ALA A 949 24.12 7.34 25.20
CA ALA A 949 24.37 8.48 26.09
C ALA A 949 23.28 9.54 25.97
N SER A 950 22.54 9.56 24.86
CA SER A 950 21.36 10.39 24.66
C SER A 950 20.23 9.54 24.09
N GLY A 951 18.99 9.97 24.33
CA GLY A 951 17.80 9.38 23.71
C GLY A 951 17.08 10.44 22.90
N ALA A 952 16.50 10.04 21.77
CA ALA A 952 15.56 10.84 21.02
C ALA A 952 14.15 10.56 21.50
N VAL A 953 13.34 11.62 21.56
CA VAL A 953 11.92 11.53 21.85
C VAL A 953 11.16 11.78 20.55
N ALA A 954 10.26 10.86 20.18
CA ALA A 954 9.24 11.14 19.19
C ALA A 954 7.87 11.18 19.87
N VAL A 955 6.98 11.99 19.30
CA VAL A 955 5.64 12.22 19.82
C VAL A 955 4.64 11.95 18.70
N ASN A 956 3.58 11.21 19.00
CA ASN A 956 2.39 11.20 18.17
C ASN A 956 1.45 12.27 18.71
N ASP A 957 1.61 13.49 18.19
CA ASP A 957 0.87 14.63 18.70
C ASP A 957 -0.64 14.50 18.49
N GLN A 958 -1.07 13.74 17.48
CA GLN A 958 -2.48 13.44 17.26
C GLN A 958 -3.03 12.62 18.43
N VAL A 959 -2.33 11.55 18.80
CA VAL A 959 -2.71 10.70 19.94
C VAL A 959 -2.60 11.47 21.25
N ALA A 960 -1.50 12.18 21.50
CA ALA A 960 -1.30 12.93 22.73
C ALA A 960 -2.39 13.99 22.95
N ARG A 961 -2.75 14.76 21.90
CA ARG A 961 -3.87 15.72 21.97
C ARG A 961 -5.20 15.03 22.21
N SER A 962 -5.46 13.91 21.55
CA SER A 962 -6.72 13.16 21.76
C SER A 962 -6.86 12.59 23.18
N LEU A 963 -5.74 12.37 23.86
CA LEU A 963 -5.66 11.93 25.26
C LEU A 963 -5.67 13.10 26.25
N GLY A 964 -5.82 14.34 25.76
CA GLY A 964 -5.84 15.55 26.58
C GLY A 964 -4.50 15.87 27.23
N LEU A 965 -3.38 15.46 26.61
CA LEU A 965 -2.04 15.73 27.12
C LEU A 965 -1.50 17.04 26.55
N ASP A 966 -1.00 17.90 27.44
CA ASP A 966 -0.25 19.10 27.07
C ASP A 966 1.23 18.72 26.91
N VAL A 967 1.69 18.59 25.67
CA VAL A 967 3.01 18.04 25.38
C VAL A 967 4.04 19.17 25.29
N PRO A 968 5.08 19.17 26.14
CA PRO A 968 6.16 20.14 26.05
C PRO A 968 6.96 20.00 24.74
N ASP A 969 7.69 21.05 24.38
CA ASP A 969 8.59 21.04 23.22
C ASP A 969 9.56 19.84 23.26
N VAL A 970 9.67 19.11 22.14
CA VAL A 970 10.44 17.86 22.05
C VAL A 970 11.92 18.09 22.31
N GLU A 971 12.50 19.20 21.83
CA GLU A 971 13.90 19.54 22.11
C GLU A 971 14.12 19.92 23.58
N ALA A 972 13.14 20.56 24.22
CA ALA A 972 13.16 20.82 25.65
C ALA A 972 13.08 19.53 26.47
N LEU A 973 12.20 18.58 26.10
CA LEU A 973 12.12 17.26 26.72
C LEU A 973 13.43 16.48 26.57
N GLN A 974 14.02 16.46 25.38
CA GLN A 974 15.29 15.79 25.11
C GLN A 974 16.44 16.41 25.94
N ARG A 975 16.54 17.75 26.00
CA ARG A 975 17.54 18.43 26.84
C ARG A 975 17.35 18.15 28.32
N ALA A 976 16.11 18.15 28.80
CA ALA A 976 15.81 17.86 30.19
C ALA A 976 16.16 16.40 30.53
N LEU A 977 15.94 15.45 29.61
CA LEU A 977 16.24 14.03 29.79
C LEU A 977 17.75 13.76 29.72
N ALA A 978 18.51 14.56 28.98
CA ALA A 978 19.96 14.49 28.94
C ALA A 978 20.61 14.85 30.29
N GLY A 979 19.98 15.69 31.11
CA GLY A 979 20.46 16.09 32.43
C GLY A 979 20.15 15.12 33.58
N GLU A 980 19.34 14.08 33.36
CA GLU A 980 18.94 13.11 34.39
C GLU A 980 19.90 11.93 34.57
N ILE A 981 21.04 11.94 33.88
CA ILE A 981 22.14 11.01 34.15
C ILE A 981 23.31 11.83 34.70
N ARG A 982 23.42 11.85 36.03
CA ARG A 982 24.64 12.16 36.77
C ARG A 982 24.83 11.14 37.87
#